data_AF-A0A160A163-F1
#
_entry.id   AF-A0A160A163-F1
#
_cell.length_a   1.000
_cell.length_b   1.000
_cell.length_c   1.000
_cell.angle_alpha   90.00
_cell.angle_beta   90.00
_cell.angle_gamma   90.00
#
_symmetry.space_group_name_H-M   'P 1'
#
loop_
_entity.id
_entity.type
_entity.pdbx_description
1 polymer ?
#
loop_
_entity_poly.entity_id
_entity_poly.type
_entity_poly.pdbx_seq_one_letter_code
_entity_poly.pdbx_strand_id
1 'polypeptide(L)'
;MLVNALKLDQRGKYRYASDGDIALFENNLTRLHADDQTVLDHFGLNREQLVSYIKETVNQQPLPSAGEDALNTLKEKLIHLDSVNVDMKQGSSNKDNFYWFGYRFFLYFIDTFKADARYSNASRHIDEPALFASLERYVLARVGRTSEQSLVHYLNTRIADGDDIDLEGFNHLLRTLPLLKFFESYPVLATLLFDLLDDTLHFLYTVIHNFADDAEWLETAFSIPSRKIDAIELGLGDPHGRGETVCQVNIGTTALVYKPRASQEALFFYGLLGQLHEWTGADCFSIHTPKILSRERHSWVEKVENLPCDSETDIGLFYQKMGAQIAVIHGLNGIDFHYENIIACGNSPVMIDLECLFTASTSDLLTDLPAGCALSNSFKLVQQSVCSSGFVPFSQQPNNDQSGLTRQALFISTRHSLIFDDGFYHLRKVEFEHHLMQKHLPLLQGERKGPEAYKKELFQGFEKAYGELMVHRRAIMQMLEQSAGELSTRVLLKNSQRYADFIGLIRHPRFMQNMLDRELLLATLWEDLKEPYREKGIPRYEIADLQRSSIPCFTMPLNGNYFTSAQGETIEMAAVEPPVKSCLQKIANLSRKDWALQRTLLEICLFPEPNGHPPSPIPQTLANLETAPLANRLDALQTISARLEELAVVGMTEDVSWLSFHTHPTTQRKYPSPMDHGLYSGIAGIGLFYLGLFKVSGEPHCLSRMDQVLHSLEQRFGFFRTDLTVSAYHGLGAYLYLLINRRQVTGDAKHDEKIAGLLRQLIEVPPEDYDFDFLGGCCGAVTLLANIHALSAQEDVLPAIQRMVGYIKDQVLIEDGQLLRRDDRSVILTGLSHGLSGVIHALCKAYDVTGDATLVPLAIQVLEGENRLSRDGFWLDLRNLGPADHTSKWCHGDGGILIARRQLMASMGDALDDAARQTVLDDIQRCENNLWQHGFGEGYNLCHGDFGNLICLHDLYRHSDNPEGMSRVRKILDEIARQFFEGPWLDNDRVPDVSLLTGITGAGYALLYEMDPTLPNILSLEFAVPA
;
A
#
# COMPACT_ATOMS: atom_id res chain seq x y z
N MET A 1 -28.83 14.38 -32.86
CA MET A 1 -27.69 14.43 -31.91
C MET A 1 -28.03 13.77 -30.56
N LEU A 2 -29.20 14.02 -29.95
CA LEU A 2 -29.61 13.33 -28.71
C LEU A 2 -29.57 11.79 -28.74
N VAL A 3 -29.70 11.15 -29.91
CA VAL A 3 -29.52 9.70 -30.07
C VAL A 3 -28.15 9.21 -29.58
N ASN A 4 -27.13 10.07 -29.52
CA ASN A 4 -25.83 9.68 -28.99
C ASN A 4 -25.85 9.38 -27.47
N ALA A 5 -26.94 9.71 -26.76
CA ALA A 5 -27.19 9.25 -25.38
C ALA A 5 -27.51 7.74 -25.28
N LEU A 6 -27.97 7.12 -26.36
CA LEU A 6 -28.44 5.73 -26.36
C LEU A 6 -27.26 4.75 -26.32
N LYS A 7 -27.42 3.71 -25.50
CA LYS A 7 -26.53 2.53 -25.43
C LYS A 7 -26.58 1.70 -26.72
N LEU A 8 -25.63 0.79 -26.91
CA LEU A 8 -25.56 -0.05 -28.11
C LEU A 8 -26.87 -0.81 -28.41
N ASP A 9 -27.47 -1.42 -27.38
CA ASP A 9 -28.72 -2.18 -27.47
C ASP A 9 -29.94 -1.30 -27.78
N GLN A 10 -29.97 -0.08 -27.25
CA GLN A 10 -31.00 0.93 -27.51
C GLN A 10 -30.91 1.54 -28.91
N ARG A 11 -29.75 1.51 -29.56
CA ARG A 11 -29.57 2.03 -30.94
C ARG A 11 -30.10 1.08 -32.00
N GLY A 12 -30.14 -0.24 -31.73
CA GLY A 12 -30.57 -1.24 -32.72
C GLY A 12 -29.73 -1.18 -34.00
N LYS A 13 -30.33 -0.72 -35.11
CA LYS A 13 -29.68 -0.51 -36.42
C LYS A 13 -29.28 0.95 -36.72
N TYR A 14 -29.51 1.86 -35.78
CA TYR A 14 -29.12 3.27 -35.90
C TYR A 14 -27.60 3.43 -35.68
N ARG A 15 -26.91 4.21 -36.53
CA ARG A 15 -25.43 4.32 -36.58
C ARG A 15 -24.95 5.77 -36.56
N TYR A 16 -23.63 5.97 -36.45
CA TYR A 16 -23.02 7.31 -36.53
C TYR A 16 -23.33 7.97 -37.88
N ALA A 17 -23.56 9.27 -37.83
CA ALA A 17 -23.89 10.07 -39.01
C ALA A 17 -22.67 10.80 -39.60
N SER A 18 -21.48 10.69 -38.96
CA SER A 18 -20.27 11.43 -39.29
C SER A 18 -19.06 10.50 -39.38
N ASP A 19 -18.30 10.61 -40.48
CA ASP A 19 -17.02 9.89 -40.66
C ASP A 19 -16.00 10.25 -39.57
N GLY A 20 -16.08 11.47 -39.02
CA GLY A 20 -15.23 11.90 -37.91
C GLY A 20 -15.55 11.17 -36.60
N ASP A 21 -16.82 10.91 -36.31
CA ASP A 21 -17.23 10.17 -35.11
C ASP A 21 -16.81 8.70 -35.19
N ILE A 22 -16.90 8.11 -36.39
CA ILE A 22 -16.41 6.76 -36.68
C ILE A 22 -14.90 6.68 -36.43
N ALA A 23 -14.11 7.58 -37.03
CA ALA A 23 -12.66 7.58 -36.88
C ALA A 23 -12.22 7.76 -35.42
N LEU A 24 -12.91 8.61 -34.66
CA LEU A 24 -12.63 8.81 -33.24
C LEU A 24 -12.99 7.58 -32.39
N PHE A 25 -14.12 6.92 -32.67
CA PHE A 25 -14.48 5.67 -31.99
C PHE A 25 -13.44 4.57 -32.24
N GLU A 26 -12.99 4.40 -33.49
CA GLU A 26 -11.94 3.43 -33.84
C GLU A 26 -10.61 3.72 -33.12
N ASN A 27 -10.25 4.99 -33.01
CA ASN A 27 -9.08 5.43 -32.26
C ASN A 27 -9.20 5.07 -30.78
N ASN A 28 -10.35 5.36 -30.15
CA ASN A 28 -10.62 5.01 -28.76
C ASN A 28 -10.59 3.50 -28.54
N LEU A 29 -11.22 2.71 -29.42
CA LEU A 29 -11.19 1.25 -29.37
C LEU A 29 -9.76 0.71 -29.40
N THR A 30 -8.92 1.26 -30.26
CA THR A 30 -7.51 0.83 -30.39
C THR A 30 -6.65 1.25 -29.20
N ARG A 31 -6.92 2.42 -28.60
CA ARG A 31 -6.15 2.95 -27.46
C ARG A 31 -6.54 2.33 -26.13
N LEU A 32 -7.81 2.00 -25.95
CA LEU A 32 -8.35 1.50 -24.69
C LEU A 32 -8.23 -0.02 -24.56
N HIS A 33 -8.22 -0.75 -25.67
CA HIS A 33 -8.26 -2.22 -25.68
C HIS A 33 -7.12 -2.77 -26.51
N ALA A 34 -6.19 -3.48 -25.86
CA ALA A 34 -5.06 -4.13 -26.54
C ALA A 34 -5.48 -5.46 -27.19
N ASP A 35 -6.40 -6.20 -26.56
CA ASP A 35 -7.00 -7.42 -27.09
C ASP A 35 -8.52 -7.28 -27.30
N ASP A 36 -9.16 -8.33 -27.78
CA ASP A 36 -10.60 -8.34 -28.14
C ASP A 36 -11.47 -8.99 -27.05
N GLN A 37 -10.89 -9.61 -26.02
CA GLN A 37 -11.65 -10.41 -25.06
C GLN A 37 -12.50 -9.53 -24.15
N THR A 38 -11.96 -8.40 -23.67
CA THR A 38 -12.72 -7.46 -22.82
C THR A 38 -13.90 -6.82 -23.55
N VAL A 39 -13.68 -6.49 -24.81
CA VAL A 39 -14.70 -5.96 -25.71
C VAL A 39 -15.80 -7.01 -25.95
N LEU A 40 -15.41 -8.27 -26.18
CA LEU A 40 -16.33 -9.38 -26.32
C LEU A 40 -17.14 -9.65 -25.04
N ASP A 41 -16.50 -9.63 -23.87
CA ASP A 41 -17.14 -9.87 -22.59
C ASP A 41 -18.21 -8.80 -22.23
N HIS A 42 -17.95 -7.56 -22.66
CA HIS A 42 -18.85 -6.42 -22.44
C HIS A 42 -19.95 -6.31 -23.50
N PHE A 43 -19.60 -6.26 -24.80
CA PHE A 43 -20.54 -5.99 -25.88
C PHE A 43 -21.15 -7.25 -26.51
N GLY A 44 -20.56 -8.43 -26.29
CA GLY A 44 -20.88 -9.64 -27.04
C GLY A 44 -20.44 -9.59 -28.51
N LEU A 45 -19.60 -8.61 -28.87
CA LEU A 45 -19.08 -8.37 -30.21
C LEU A 45 -17.56 -8.19 -30.15
N ASN A 46 -16.84 -8.74 -31.12
CA ASN A 46 -15.40 -8.48 -31.26
C ASN A 46 -15.13 -7.11 -31.93
N ARG A 47 -13.85 -6.73 -32.04
CA ARG A 47 -13.44 -5.44 -32.60
C ARG A 47 -13.92 -5.24 -34.02
N GLU A 48 -13.76 -6.25 -34.88
CA GLU A 48 -14.19 -6.20 -36.27
C GLU A 48 -15.70 -6.03 -36.40
N GLN A 49 -16.48 -6.72 -35.57
CA GLN A 49 -17.94 -6.63 -35.54
C GLN A 49 -18.42 -5.26 -35.06
N LEU A 50 -17.79 -4.68 -34.03
CA LEU A 50 -18.12 -3.33 -33.58
C LEU A 50 -17.77 -2.28 -34.64
N VAL A 51 -16.60 -2.39 -35.25
CA VAL A 51 -16.18 -1.51 -36.36
C VAL A 51 -17.13 -1.64 -37.54
N SER A 52 -17.49 -2.86 -37.93
CA SER A 52 -18.45 -3.12 -38.99
C SER A 52 -19.81 -2.52 -38.64
N TYR A 53 -20.28 -2.72 -37.40
CA TYR A 53 -21.53 -2.14 -36.91
C TYR A 53 -21.51 -0.63 -37.11
N ILE A 54 -20.49 0.09 -36.63
CA ILE A 54 -20.48 1.56 -36.70
C ILE A 54 -20.28 2.13 -38.11
N LYS A 55 -19.65 1.38 -39.03
CA LYS A 55 -19.38 1.79 -40.42
C LYS A 55 -20.54 1.53 -41.39
N GLU A 56 -21.52 0.71 -40.99
CA GLU A 56 -22.72 0.50 -41.81
C GLU A 56 -23.41 1.84 -42.11
N THR A 57 -23.71 2.11 -43.39
CA THR A 57 -24.40 3.33 -43.82
C THR A 57 -25.69 3.56 -43.04
N VAL A 58 -25.90 4.80 -42.57
CA VAL A 58 -27.08 5.21 -41.78
C VAL A 58 -28.36 4.67 -42.42
N ASN A 59 -28.94 3.67 -41.80
CA ASN A 59 -30.19 3.08 -42.25
C ASN A 59 -31.33 3.89 -41.61
N GLN A 60 -32.32 4.35 -42.40
CA GLN A 60 -33.51 5.06 -41.90
C GLN A 60 -34.49 4.14 -41.12
N GLN A 61 -34.00 3.06 -40.53
CA GLN A 61 -34.81 2.13 -39.77
C GLN A 61 -35.16 2.75 -38.40
N PRO A 62 -36.36 2.49 -37.88
CA PRO A 62 -36.78 3.02 -36.58
C PRO A 62 -35.87 2.52 -35.46
N LEU A 63 -35.70 3.34 -34.42
CA LEU A 63 -35.07 2.91 -33.19
C LEU A 63 -35.86 1.73 -32.59
N PRO A 64 -35.19 0.81 -31.87
CA PRO A 64 -35.89 -0.08 -30.95
C PRO A 64 -36.83 0.71 -30.03
N SER A 65 -37.94 0.10 -29.60
CA SER A 65 -38.92 0.76 -28.72
C SER A 65 -38.26 1.36 -27.47
N ALA A 66 -37.36 0.60 -26.83
CA ALA A 66 -36.62 1.06 -25.66
C ALA A 66 -35.75 2.31 -25.95
N GLY A 67 -35.20 2.43 -27.16
CA GLY A 67 -34.43 3.60 -27.57
C GLY A 67 -35.30 4.81 -27.90
N GLU A 68 -36.47 4.59 -28.51
CA GLU A 68 -37.46 5.65 -28.75
C GLU A 68 -38.03 6.20 -27.45
N ASP A 69 -38.39 5.32 -26.50
CA ASP A 69 -38.89 5.70 -25.18
C ASP A 69 -37.85 6.53 -24.41
N ALA A 70 -36.60 6.05 -24.33
CA ALA A 70 -35.52 6.75 -23.65
C ALA A 70 -35.29 8.16 -24.24
N LEU A 71 -35.33 8.29 -25.57
CA LEU A 71 -35.13 9.56 -26.25
C LEU A 71 -36.31 10.52 -26.02
N ASN A 72 -37.54 10.03 -26.03
CA ASN A 72 -38.73 10.84 -25.78
C ASN A 72 -38.76 11.32 -24.33
N THR A 73 -38.50 10.44 -23.36
CA THR A 73 -38.37 10.81 -21.94
C THR A 73 -37.28 11.86 -21.73
N LEU A 74 -36.12 11.72 -22.37
CA LEU A 74 -35.04 12.73 -22.26
C LEU A 74 -35.49 14.10 -22.78
N LYS A 75 -36.21 14.15 -23.92
CA LYS A 75 -36.74 15.40 -24.46
C LYS A 75 -37.77 16.04 -23.53
N GLU A 76 -38.68 15.26 -22.95
CA GLU A 76 -39.67 15.75 -22.01
C GLU A 76 -39.01 16.38 -20.78
N LYS A 77 -38.01 15.70 -20.19
CA LYS A 77 -37.25 16.24 -19.06
C LYS A 77 -36.50 17.53 -19.40
N LEU A 78 -35.93 17.63 -20.60
CA LEU A 78 -35.27 18.86 -21.08
C LEU A 78 -36.25 20.02 -21.22
N ILE A 79 -37.43 19.78 -21.81
CA ILE A 79 -38.49 20.79 -21.94
C ILE A 79 -38.93 21.26 -20.54
N HIS A 80 -39.10 20.32 -19.61
CA HIS A 80 -39.47 20.64 -18.23
C HIS A 80 -38.39 21.49 -17.55
N LEU A 81 -37.12 21.10 -17.63
CA LEU A 81 -35.98 21.87 -17.09
C LEU A 81 -35.89 23.31 -17.66
N ASP A 82 -36.20 23.49 -18.94
CA ASP A 82 -36.26 24.82 -19.58
C ASP A 82 -37.49 25.64 -19.17
N SER A 83 -38.55 25.01 -18.65
CA SER A 83 -39.76 25.69 -18.18
C SER A 83 -39.73 26.14 -16.71
N VAL A 84 -38.74 25.71 -15.92
CA VAL A 84 -38.64 26.01 -14.49
C VAL A 84 -38.40 27.51 -14.23
N ASN A 85 -39.15 28.10 -13.30
CA ASN A 85 -39.07 29.53 -12.99
C ASN A 85 -37.88 29.87 -12.08
N VAL A 86 -36.93 30.66 -12.58
CA VAL A 86 -35.65 31.00 -11.91
C VAL A 86 -35.69 32.34 -11.15
N ASP A 87 -36.81 33.06 -11.15
CA ASP A 87 -36.92 34.41 -10.55
C ASP A 87 -37.18 34.44 -9.02
N MET A 88 -37.19 33.27 -8.36
CA MET A 88 -37.57 33.14 -6.95
C MET A 88 -36.53 33.64 -5.92
N LYS A 89 -35.29 34.00 -6.31
CA LYS A 89 -34.22 34.40 -5.36
C LYS A 89 -33.75 35.85 -5.63
N GLN A 90 -34.13 36.80 -4.78
CA GLN A 90 -33.50 38.13 -4.69
C GLN A 90 -32.31 38.08 -3.73
N GLY A 91 -31.08 38.07 -4.28
CA GLY A 91 -29.87 38.43 -3.54
C GLY A 91 -28.90 37.30 -3.18
N SER A 92 -27.83 37.17 -3.99
CA SER A 92 -26.41 37.30 -3.62
C SER A 92 -25.59 36.90 -4.86
N SER A 93 -24.56 37.67 -5.22
CA SER A 93 -23.61 37.25 -6.25
C SER A 93 -22.76 36.11 -5.71
N ASN A 94 -23.22 34.87 -5.88
CA ASN A 94 -22.43 33.70 -5.48
C ASN A 94 -21.29 33.52 -6.50
N LYS A 95 -20.06 33.55 -5.97
CA LYS A 95 -18.80 33.48 -6.72
C LYS A 95 -18.47 32.09 -7.28
N ASP A 96 -19.41 31.14 -7.20
CA ASP A 96 -19.20 29.77 -7.65
C ASP A 96 -19.38 29.68 -9.18
N ASN A 97 -18.44 29.01 -9.84
CA ASN A 97 -18.48 28.79 -11.28
C ASN A 97 -19.74 28.00 -11.66
N PHE A 98 -20.44 28.46 -12.70
CA PHE A 98 -21.64 27.80 -13.25
C PHE A 98 -22.80 27.60 -12.25
N TYR A 99 -22.86 28.35 -11.15
CA TYR A 99 -23.92 28.29 -10.14
C TYR A 99 -25.33 28.23 -10.73
N TRP A 100 -25.65 29.07 -11.72
CA TRP A 100 -27.01 29.15 -12.26
C TRP A 100 -27.43 27.88 -13.01
N PHE A 101 -26.49 27.14 -13.60
CA PHE A 101 -26.78 25.85 -14.19
C PHE A 101 -27.22 24.85 -13.11
N GLY A 102 -26.43 24.71 -12.03
CA GLY A 102 -26.79 23.85 -10.90
C GLY A 102 -28.11 24.25 -10.25
N TYR A 103 -28.35 25.55 -10.08
CA TYR A 103 -29.55 26.04 -9.41
C TYR A 103 -30.83 25.74 -10.20
N ARG A 104 -30.79 25.78 -11.54
CA ARG A 104 -31.92 25.35 -12.37
C ARG A 104 -32.26 23.87 -12.15
N PHE A 105 -31.25 23.01 -12.05
CA PHE A 105 -31.45 21.61 -11.72
C PHE A 105 -31.98 21.40 -10.29
N PHE A 106 -31.58 22.23 -9.33
CA PHE A 106 -32.16 22.21 -7.98
C PHE A 106 -33.64 22.60 -7.97
N LEU A 107 -34.04 23.61 -8.73
CA LEU A 107 -35.45 23.98 -8.88
C LEU A 107 -36.25 22.88 -9.60
N TYR A 108 -35.69 22.28 -10.66
CA TYR A 108 -36.26 21.10 -11.32
C TYR A 108 -36.44 19.94 -10.34
N PHE A 109 -35.44 19.68 -9.48
CA PHE A 109 -35.50 18.64 -8.45
C PHE A 109 -36.65 18.90 -7.47
N ILE A 110 -36.83 20.13 -6.98
CA ILE A 110 -37.96 20.49 -6.10
C ILE A 110 -39.29 20.29 -6.81
N ASP A 111 -39.42 20.77 -8.05
CA ASP A 111 -40.68 20.67 -8.80
C ASP A 111 -41.05 19.20 -9.06
N THR A 112 -40.07 18.39 -9.44
CA THR A 112 -40.23 16.95 -9.64
C THR A 112 -40.60 16.24 -8.33
N PHE A 113 -39.96 16.59 -7.20
CA PHE A 113 -40.32 16.07 -5.88
C PHE A 113 -41.76 16.42 -5.49
N LYS A 114 -42.26 17.60 -5.85
CA LYS A 114 -43.65 17.99 -5.52
C LYS A 114 -44.68 17.34 -6.44
N ALA A 115 -44.31 17.09 -7.69
CA ALA A 115 -45.18 16.48 -8.69
C ALA A 115 -45.33 14.96 -8.54
N ASP A 116 -44.37 14.28 -7.88
CA ASP A 116 -44.40 12.84 -7.67
C ASP A 116 -45.58 12.41 -6.76
N ALA A 117 -46.23 11.30 -7.10
CA ALA A 117 -47.38 10.78 -6.37
C ALA A 117 -47.09 10.50 -4.87
N ARG A 118 -45.84 10.15 -4.53
CA ARG A 118 -45.38 9.88 -3.16
C ARG A 118 -45.37 11.14 -2.28
N TYR A 119 -45.31 12.33 -2.88
CA TYR A 119 -45.24 13.60 -2.16
C TYR A 119 -46.39 13.81 -1.17
N SER A 120 -47.61 13.44 -1.54
CA SER A 120 -48.81 13.61 -0.71
C SER A 120 -48.71 12.91 0.66
N ASN A 121 -47.96 11.82 0.73
CA ASN A 121 -47.66 11.11 1.97
C ASN A 121 -46.42 11.70 2.66
N ALA A 122 -45.32 11.85 1.91
CA ALA A 122 -44.05 12.34 2.44
C ALA A 122 -44.15 13.75 3.07
N SER A 123 -44.93 14.65 2.47
CA SER A 123 -45.15 16.03 2.94
C SER A 123 -45.71 16.13 4.37
N ARG A 124 -46.34 15.05 4.89
CA ARG A 124 -46.85 15.00 6.26
C ARG A 124 -45.74 14.85 7.31
N HIS A 125 -44.57 14.37 6.89
CA HIS A 125 -43.45 13.97 7.73
C HIS A 125 -42.22 14.89 7.60
N ILE A 126 -42.35 16.03 6.93
CA ILE A 126 -41.24 16.96 6.69
C ILE A 126 -41.66 18.40 7.02
N ASP A 127 -40.69 19.23 7.40
CA ASP A 127 -40.75 20.68 7.26
C ASP A 127 -40.20 21.03 5.87
N GLU A 128 -41.11 21.37 4.96
CA GLU A 128 -40.77 21.53 3.54
C GLU A 128 -39.74 22.65 3.27
N PRO A 129 -39.92 23.89 3.76
CA PRO A 129 -38.90 24.94 3.60
C PRO A 129 -37.52 24.56 4.17
N ALA A 130 -37.48 23.99 5.37
CA ALA A 130 -36.22 23.64 6.03
C ALA A 130 -35.52 22.49 5.29
N LEU A 131 -36.28 21.47 4.85
CA LEU A 131 -35.74 20.34 4.11
C LEU A 131 -35.10 20.80 2.80
N PHE A 132 -35.80 21.58 1.98
CA PHE A 132 -35.24 22.02 0.70
C PHE A 132 -34.01 22.91 0.89
N ALA A 133 -34.00 23.78 1.90
CA ALA A 133 -32.81 24.57 2.22
C ALA A 133 -31.58 23.67 2.54
N SER A 134 -31.80 22.54 3.22
CA SER A 134 -30.72 21.58 3.54
C SER A 134 -30.19 20.82 2.31
N LEU A 135 -31.01 20.63 1.27
CA LEU A 135 -30.67 19.86 0.07
C LEU A 135 -29.94 20.68 -1.01
N GLU A 136 -30.09 22.02 -1.02
CA GLU A 136 -29.55 22.91 -2.05
C GLU A 136 -28.06 22.66 -2.31
N ARG A 137 -27.24 22.65 -1.24
CA ARG A 137 -25.79 22.47 -1.36
C ARG A 137 -25.41 21.11 -1.96
N TYR A 138 -26.10 20.04 -1.56
CA TYR A 138 -25.81 18.69 -2.05
C TYR A 138 -26.12 18.57 -3.55
N VAL A 139 -27.31 19.02 -3.97
CA VAL A 139 -27.73 18.96 -5.37
C VAL A 139 -26.82 19.80 -6.25
N LEU A 140 -26.50 21.04 -5.84
CA LEU A 140 -25.56 21.90 -6.56
C LEU A 140 -24.18 21.25 -6.70
N ALA A 141 -23.63 20.67 -5.63
CA ALA A 141 -22.32 20.03 -5.65
C ALA A 141 -22.29 18.77 -6.53
N ARG A 142 -23.38 17.99 -6.60
CA ARG A 142 -23.47 16.80 -7.45
C ARG A 142 -23.63 17.15 -8.92
N VAL A 143 -24.51 18.10 -9.24
CA VAL A 143 -24.69 18.60 -10.61
C VAL A 143 -23.39 19.23 -11.10
N GLY A 144 -22.81 20.15 -10.34
CA GLY A 144 -21.57 20.84 -10.67
C GLY A 144 -20.41 19.88 -10.94
N ARG A 145 -20.14 18.92 -10.03
CA ARG A 145 -19.08 17.91 -10.21
C ARG A 145 -19.27 17.04 -11.45
N THR A 146 -20.51 16.83 -11.89
CA THR A 146 -20.82 15.99 -13.06
C THR A 146 -20.71 16.78 -14.36
N SER A 147 -21.06 18.07 -14.36
CA SER A 147 -21.13 18.91 -15.57
C SER A 147 -19.93 19.81 -15.83
N GLU A 148 -19.08 20.08 -14.83
CA GLU A 148 -18.01 21.09 -14.90
C GLU A 148 -17.14 20.98 -16.16
N GLN A 149 -16.59 19.79 -16.44
CA GLN A 149 -15.70 19.60 -17.59
C GLN A 149 -16.41 19.88 -18.93
N SER A 150 -17.68 19.50 -19.05
CA SER A 150 -18.47 19.74 -20.26
C SER A 150 -18.88 21.20 -20.41
N LEU A 151 -19.17 21.89 -19.31
CA LEU A 151 -19.46 23.33 -19.30
C LEU A 151 -18.23 24.14 -19.69
N VAL A 152 -17.04 23.78 -19.19
CA VAL A 152 -15.78 24.40 -19.58
C VAL A 152 -15.49 24.16 -21.06
N HIS A 153 -15.65 22.92 -21.53
CA HIS A 153 -15.48 22.61 -22.96
C HIS A 153 -16.47 23.39 -23.84
N TYR A 154 -17.72 23.53 -23.41
CA TYR A 154 -18.73 24.29 -24.15
C TYR A 154 -18.41 25.79 -24.18
N LEU A 155 -17.99 26.37 -23.06
CA LEU A 155 -17.53 27.76 -22.99
C LEU A 155 -16.38 28.01 -23.97
N ASN A 156 -15.36 27.15 -23.97
CA ASN A 156 -14.24 27.26 -24.91
C ASN A 156 -14.67 27.11 -26.37
N THR A 157 -15.65 26.23 -26.66
CA THR A 157 -16.19 26.08 -28.02
C THR A 157 -16.82 27.39 -28.49
N ARG A 158 -17.59 28.06 -27.64
CA ARG A 158 -18.20 29.37 -27.94
C ARG A 158 -17.15 30.46 -28.17
N ILE A 159 -16.10 30.49 -27.33
CA ILE A 159 -14.98 31.42 -27.49
C ILE A 159 -14.27 31.16 -28.84
N ALA A 160 -14.03 29.89 -29.20
CA ALA A 160 -13.43 29.52 -30.48
C ALA A 160 -14.30 29.92 -31.69
N ASP A 161 -15.63 29.86 -31.54
CA ASP A 161 -16.60 30.30 -32.56
C ASP A 161 -16.70 31.84 -32.66
N GLY A 162 -16.02 32.58 -31.78
CA GLY A 162 -15.92 34.04 -31.81
C GLY A 162 -16.90 34.78 -30.89
N ASP A 163 -17.56 34.10 -29.94
CA ASP A 163 -18.40 34.75 -28.94
C ASP A 163 -17.54 35.54 -27.93
N ASP A 164 -17.87 36.82 -27.72
CA ASP A 164 -17.27 37.65 -26.66
C ASP A 164 -17.94 37.35 -25.31
N ILE A 165 -17.54 36.24 -24.69
CA ILE A 165 -18.10 35.76 -23.43
C ILE A 165 -17.01 35.23 -22.50
N ASP A 166 -17.04 35.69 -21.25
CA ASP A 166 -16.17 35.20 -20.18
C ASP A 166 -16.93 34.26 -19.24
N LEU A 167 -16.24 33.74 -18.22
CA LEU A 167 -16.82 32.80 -17.25
C LEU A 167 -18.00 33.40 -16.46
N GLU A 168 -17.92 34.67 -16.06
CA GLU A 168 -18.97 35.34 -15.29
C GLU A 168 -20.20 35.59 -16.17
N GLY A 169 -20.00 36.11 -17.38
CA GLY A 169 -21.02 36.30 -18.40
C GLY A 169 -21.70 34.99 -18.79
N PHE A 170 -20.92 33.92 -18.97
CA PHE A 170 -21.48 32.60 -19.24
C PHE A 170 -22.27 32.02 -18.07
N ASN A 171 -21.77 32.14 -16.83
CA ASN A 171 -22.53 31.74 -15.65
C ASN A 171 -23.88 32.46 -15.57
N HIS A 172 -23.90 33.77 -15.82
CA HIS A 172 -25.16 34.53 -15.88
C HIS A 172 -26.06 34.12 -17.05
N LEU A 173 -25.49 33.84 -18.22
CA LEU A 173 -26.24 33.37 -19.39
C LEU A 173 -26.93 32.03 -19.10
N LEU A 174 -26.31 31.11 -18.37
CA LEU A 174 -26.89 29.81 -18.00
C LEU A 174 -28.20 29.94 -17.20
N ARG A 175 -28.48 31.10 -16.59
CA ARG A 175 -29.75 31.39 -15.91
C ARG A 175 -30.95 31.31 -16.83
N THR A 176 -30.82 31.75 -18.09
CA THR A 176 -31.95 31.89 -19.03
C THR A 176 -31.71 31.21 -20.38
N LEU A 177 -30.50 30.71 -20.64
CA LEU A 177 -30.16 30.00 -21.87
C LEU A 177 -30.98 28.71 -22.01
N PRO A 178 -31.70 28.49 -23.12
CA PRO A 178 -32.28 27.19 -23.42
C PRO A 178 -31.18 26.13 -23.52
N LEU A 179 -31.25 25.09 -22.68
CA LEU A 179 -30.14 24.13 -22.54
C LEU A 179 -30.17 23.02 -23.59
N LEU A 180 -31.21 22.95 -24.43
CA LEU A 180 -31.33 21.94 -25.48
C LEU A 180 -30.07 21.87 -26.37
N LYS A 181 -29.58 23.01 -26.87
CA LYS A 181 -28.37 23.03 -27.73
C LYS A 181 -27.11 22.53 -27.00
N PHE A 182 -26.99 22.86 -25.71
CA PHE A 182 -25.88 22.35 -24.89
C PHE A 182 -25.98 20.82 -24.77
N PHE A 183 -27.15 20.30 -24.46
CA PHE A 183 -27.35 18.84 -24.33
C PHE A 183 -27.39 18.09 -25.66
N GLU A 184 -27.62 18.75 -26.79
CA GLU A 184 -27.36 18.15 -28.09
C GLU A 184 -25.86 17.88 -28.32
N SER A 185 -24.98 18.74 -27.78
CA SER A 185 -23.53 18.50 -27.76
C SER A 185 -23.12 17.50 -26.69
N TYR A 186 -23.79 17.45 -25.53
CA TYR A 186 -23.46 16.49 -24.45
C TYR A 186 -24.69 15.65 -24.03
N PRO A 187 -25.21 14.79 -24.91
CA PRO A 187 -26.45 14.07 -24.66
C PRO A 187 -26.33 13.00 -23.56
N VAL A 188 -25.13 12.44 -23.36
CA VAL A 188 -24.88 11.50 -22.26
C VAL A 188 -24.90 12.24 -20.92
N LEU A 189 -24.32 13.44 -20.85
CA LEU A 189 -24.39 14.27 -19.63
C LEU A 189 -25.83 14.57 -19.23
N ALA A 190 -26.70 14.88 -20.21
CA ALA A 190 -28.12 15.12 -19.95
C ALA A 190 -28.75 13.94 -19.20
N THR A 191 -28.55 12.74 -19.75
CA THR A 191 -29.05 11.48 -19.17
C THR A 191 -28.52 11.27 -17.76
N LEU A 192 -27.21 11.42 -17.56
CA LEU A 192 -26.58 11.23 -16.25
C LEU A 192 -27.06 12.22 -15.19
N LEU A 193 -27.27 13.49 -15.54
CA LEU A 193 -27.79 14.48 -14.60
C LEU A 193 -29.22 14.17 -14.18
N PHE A 194 -30.09 13.79 -15.13
CA PHE A 194 -31.47 13.42 -14.80
C PHE A 194 -31.54 12.12 -14.01
N ASP A 195 -30.78 11.09 -14.39
CA ASP A 195 -30.69 9.83 -13.65
C ASP A 195 -30.21 10.06 -12.22
N LEU A 196 -29.19 10.91 -12.03
CA LEU A 196 -28.68 11.30 -10.72
C LEU A 196 -29.75 11.96 -9.84
N LEU A 197 -30.54 12.87 -10.41
CA LEU A 197 -31.60 13.55 -9.66
C LEU A 197 -32.76 12.60 -9.35
N ASP A 198 -33.17 11.78 -10.29
CA ASP A 198 -34.21 10.77 -10.07
C ASP A 198 -33.79 9.79 -8.96
N ASP A 199 -32.55 9.31 -9.00
CA ASP A 199 -31.97 8.46 -7.98
C ASP A 199 -31.95 9.15 -6.60
N THR A 200 -31.53 10.42 -6.56
CA THR A 200 -31.54 11.22 -5.34
C THR A 200 -32.96 11.40 -4.79
N LEU A 201 -33.97 11.63 -5.66
CA LEU A 201 -35.38 11.73 -5.28
C LEU A 201 -35.89 10.41 -4.69
N HIS A 202 -35.59 9.28 -5.34
CA HIS A 202 -35.98 7.96 -4.84
C HIS A 202 -35.39 7.71 -3.47
N PHE A 203 -34.09 8.00 -3.28
CA PHE A 203 -33.42 7.83 -2.00
C PHE A 203 -34.02 8.73 -0.91
N LEU A 204 -34.29 10.00 -1.23
CA LEU A 204 -34.93 10.94 -0.31
C LEU A 204 -36.30 10.42 0.16
N TYR A 205 -37.13 9.91 -0.76
CA TYR A 205 -38.40 9.28 -0.39
C TYR A 205 -38.21 8.05 0.48
N THR A 206 -37.22 7.20 0.20
CA THR A 206 -36.92 6.03 1.03
C THR A 206 -36.62 6.46 2.46
N VAL A 207 -35.78 7.48 2.67
CA VAL A 207 -35.46 7.99 4.02
C VAL A 207 -36.70 8.52 4.73
N ILE A 208 -37.53 9.31 4.05
CA ILE A 208 -38.74 9.90 4.64
C ILE A 208 -39.77 8.82 5.00
N HIS A 209 -39.98 7.83 4.13
CA HIS A 209 -40.91 6.73 4.40
C HIS A 209 -40.40 5.83 5.53
N ASN A 210 -39.12 5.49 5.54
CA ASN A 210 -38.53 4.71 6.63
C ASN A 210 -38.65 5.45 7.97
N PHE A 211 -38.48 6.77 7.98
CA PHE A 211 -38.72 7.58 9.18
C PHE A 211 -40.18 7.52 9.64
N ALA A 212 -41.13 7.62 8.70
CA ALA A 212 -42.55 7.53 9.00
C ALA A 212 -42.94 6.15 9.55
N ASP A 213 -42.42 5.08 8.95
CA ASP A 213 -42.70 3.69 9.32
C ASP A 213 -42.08 3.32 10.67
N ASP A 214 -40.90 3.86 10.99
CA ASP A 214 -40.19 3.59 12.24
C ASP A 214 -40.51 4.59 13.38
N ALA A 215 -41.39 5.56 13.17
CA ALA A 215 -41.58 6.70 14.08
C ALA A 215 -41.81 6.30 15.56
N GLU A 216 -42.61 5.27 15.83
CA GLU A 216 -42.86 4.78 17.19
C GLU A 216 -41.61 4.17 17.85
N TRP A 217 -40.80 3.48 17.06
CA TRP A 217 -39.55 2.88 17.52
C TRP A 217 -38.49 3.96 17.74
N LEU A 218 -38.47 4.99 16.89
CA LEU A 218 -37.60 6.16 17.05
C LEU A 218 -37.96 6.99 18.28
N GLU A 219 -39.25 7.18 18.57
CA GLU A 219 -39.72 7.81 19.81
C GLU A 219 -39.24 7.03 21.04
N THR A 220 -39.32 5.69 20.99
CA THR A 220 -38.90 4.83 22.09
C THR A 220 -37.38 4.81 22.29
N ALA A 221 -36.60 4.70 21.21
CA ALA A 221 -35.16 4.53 21.29
C ALA A 221 -34.40 5.86 21.48
N PHE A 222 -34.82 6.91 20.77
CA PHE A 222 -34.09 8.18 20.66
C PHE A 222 -34.85 9.39 21.23
N SER A 223 -36.09 9.21 21.70
CA SER A 223 -36.92 10.30 22.23
C SER A 223 -37.07 11.46 21.24
N ILE A 224 -37.35 11.16 19.97
CA ILE A 224 -37.49 12.19 18.94
C ILE A 224 -38.60 13.21 19.33
N PRO A 225 -38.36 14.52 19.18
CA PRO A 225 -39.29 15.54 19.67
C PRO A 225 -40.51 15.75 18.76
N SER A 226 -40.48 15.24 17.53
CA SER A 226 -41.58 15.37 16.58
C SER A 226 -41.54 14.24 15.54
N ARG A 227 -42.65 14.01 14.85
CA ARG A 227 -42.74 13.12 13.66
C ARG A 227 -42.54 13.89 12.35
N LYS A 228 -41.76 14.97 12.38
CA LYS A 228 -41.37 15.75 11.21
C LYS A 228 -39.86 15.91 11.13
N ILE A 229 -39.32 15.68 9.94
CA ILE A 229 -37.92 15.91 9.61
C ILE A 229 -37.74 17.37 9.21
N ASP A 230 -36.82 18.06 9.86
CA ASP A 230 -36.49 19.45 9.54
C ASP A 230 -35.46 19.53 8.41
N ALA A 231 -34.47 18.64 8.41
CA ALA A 231 -33.39 18.66 7.43
C ALA A 231 -32.79 17.27 7.23
N ILE A 232 -32.32 17.02 6.00
CA ILE A 232 -31.56 15.81 5.65
C ILE A 232 -30.26 16.25 4.97
N GLU A 233 -29.13 15.98 5.64
CA GLU A 233 -27.81 16.19 5.08
C GLU A 233 -27.35 14.92 4.37
N LEU A 234 -27.46 14.91 3.04
CA LEU A 234 -27.04 13.80 2.18
C LEU A 234 -25.53 13.83 1.91
N GLY A 235 -24.96 12.66 1.63
CA GLY A 235 -23.58 12.53 1.16
C GLY A 235 -22.53 12.53 2.26
N LEU A 236 -22.86 11.97 3.43
CA LEU A 236 -21.90 11.80 4.53
C LEU A 236 -20.99 10.57 4.36
N GLY A 237 -21.26 9.73 3.35
CA GLY A 237 -20.38 8.66 2.91
C GLY A 237 -20.37 8.51 1.40
N ASP A 238 -19.62 7.54 0.89
CA ASP A 238 -19.60 7.25 -0.54
C ASP A 238 -20.99 6.83 -1.06
N PRO A 239 -21.41 7.29 -2.24
CA PRO A 239 -22.64 6.84 -2.87
C PRO A 239 -22.45 5.43 -3.43
N HIS A 240 -23.39 4.52 -3.16
CA HIS A 240 -23.40 3.14 -3.66
C HIS A 240 -24.65 2.86 -4.48
N GLY A 241 -24.59 1.85 -5.36
CA GLY A 241 -25.74 1.45 -6.16
C GLY A 241 -26.33 2.61 -6.97
N ARG A 242 -27.57 2.97 -6.64
CA ARG A 242 -28.30 4.11 -7.20
C ARG A 242 -28.12 5.41 -6.41
N GLY A 243 -26.92 5.67 -5.91
CA GLY A 243 -26.60 6.92 -5.21
C GLY A 243 -26.99 6.96 -3.74
N GLU A 244 -27.33 5.81 -3.14
CA GLU A 244 -27.64 5.70 -1.72
C GLU A 244 -26.38 5.96 -0.90
N THR A 245 -26.53 6.70 0.19
CA THR A 245 -25.40 7.17 1.01
C THR A 245 -25.85 7.34 2.45
N VAL A 246 -24.89 7.31 3.38
CA VAL A 246 -25.16 7.70 4.77
C VAL A 246 -25.60 9.16 4.81
N CYS A 247 -26.63 9.47 5.59
CA CYS A 247 -27.12 10.84 5.76
C CYS A 247 -27.46 11.16 7.21
N GLN A 248 -27.40 12.44 7.57
CA GLN A 248 -27.87 12.91 8.86
C GLN A 248 -29.29 13.44 8.73
N VAL A 249 -30.18 13.01 9.63
CA VAL A 249 -31.58 13.43 9.69
C VAL A 249 -31.80 14.22 10.97
N ASN A 250 -32.24 15.47 10.83
CA ASN A 250 -32.47 16.39 11.94
C ASN A 250 -33.96 16.48 12.25
N ILE A 251 -34.31 16.31 13.53
CA ILE A 251 -35.67 16.30 14.06
C ILE A 251 -35.68 17.13 15.36
N GLY A 252 -36.10 18.39 15.27
CA GLY A 252 -35.99 19.37 16.34
C GLY A 252 -34.55 19.50 16.84
N THR A 253 -34.32 19.11 18.10
CA THR A 253 -33.00 19.11 18.73
C THR A 253 -32.22 17.81 18.56
N THR A 254 -32.82 16.79 17.95
CA THR A 254 -32.23 15.46 17.80
C THR A 254 -31.67 15.29 16.40
N ALA A 255 -30.42 14.83 16.30
CA ALA A 255 -29.78 14.45 15.03
C ALA A 255 -29.48 12.96 15.04
N LEU A 256 -29.91 12.26 14.00
CA LEU A 256 -29.69 10.82 13.82
C LEU A 256 -28.90 10.58 12.52
N VAL A 257 -28.05 9.56 12.52
CA VAL A 257 -27.38 9.06 11.33
C VAL A 257 -28.24 7.94 10.74
N TYR A 258 -28.73 8.14 9.53
CA TYR A 258 -29.41 7.12 8.75
C TYR A 258 -28.41 6.40 7.85
N LYS A 259 -28.35 5.08 7.97
CA LYS A 259 -27.56 4.20 7.10
C LYS A 259 -28.52 3.36 6.24
N PRO A 260 -28.37 3.31 4.90
CA PRO A 260 -29.20 2.48 4.02
C PRO A 260 -28.81 0.99 4.05
N ARG A 261 -28.56 0.47 5.25
CA ARG A 261 -28.23 -0.93 5.53
C ARG A 261 -28.56 -1.29 6.97
N ALA A 262 -28.72 -2.57 7.25
CA ALA A 262 -28.70 -3.07 8.62
C ALA A 262 -27.33 -2.79 9.27
N SER A 263 -27.31 -2.63 10.60
CA SER A 263 -26.09 -2.43 11.41
C SER A 263 -25.95 -3.54 12.46
N GLN A 264 -26.19 -4.80 12.07
CA GLN A 264 -26.15 -5.94 13.00
C GLN A 264 -24.73 -6.23 13.51
N GLU A 265 -23.74 -5.99 12.67
CA GLU A 265 -22.32 -6.09 12.99
C GLU A 265 -21.91 -5.11 14.09
N ALA A 266 -22.48 -3.90 14.10
CA ALA A 266 -22.25 -2.92 15.16
C ALA A 266 -22.88 -3.38 16.49
N LEU A 267 -24.12 -3.87 16.45
CA LEU A 267 -24.79 -4.43 17.64
C LEU A 267 -24.01 -5.60 18.23
N PHE A 268 -23.49 -6.51 17.39
CA PHE A 268 -22.64 -7.61 17.82
C PHE A 268 -21.34 -7.11 18.47
N PHE A 269 -20.65 -6.17 17.82
CA PHE A 269 -19.37 -5.64 18.30
C PHE A 269 -19.49 -5.00 19.69
N TYR A 270 -20.45 -4.08 19.87
CA TYR A 270 -20.67 -3.43 21.16
C TYR A 270 -21.21 -4.41 22.21
N GLY A 271 -22.02 -5.39 21.81
CA GLY A 271 -22.45 -6.48 22.68
C GLY A 271 -21.27 -7.32 23.19
N LEU A 272 -20.31 -7.64 22.33
CA LEU A 272 -19.09 -8.35 22.69
C LEU A 272 -18.21 -7.53 23.64
N LEU A 273 -18.03 -6.23 23.40
CA LEU A 273 -17.31 -5.36 24.32
C LEU A 273 -17.99 -5.29 25.69
N GLY A 274 -19.32 -5.15 25.72
CA GLY A 274 -20.10 -5.19 26.96
C GLY A 274 -19.94 -6.52 27.71
N GLN A 275 -19.95 -7.64 26.99
CA GLN A 275 -19.76 -8.97 27.57
C GLN A 275 -18.34 -9.16 28.14
N LEU A 276 -17.31 -8.67 27.43
CA LEU A 276 -15.92 -8.66 27.92
C LEU A 276 -15.77 -7.78 29.17
N HIS A 277 -16.46 -6.64 29.22
CA HIS A 277 -16.51 -5.81 30.41
C HIS A 277 -17.15 -6.55 31.59
N GLU A 278 -18.28 -7.25 31.37
CA GLU A 278 -18.96 -8.03 32.41
C GLU A 278 -18.09 -9.16 32.95
N TRP A 279 -17.39 -9.90 32.08
CA TRP A 279 -16.53 -11.00 32.50
C TRP A 279 -15.30 -10.55 33.30
N THR A 280 -14.78 -9.35 33.02
CA THR A 280 -13.44 -8.95 33.49
C THR A 280 -13.45 -7.77 34.46
N GLY A 281 -14.52 -6.97 34.47
CA GLY A 281 -14.59 -5.68 35.15
C GLY A 281 -13.62 -4.62 34.62
N ALA A 282 -12.97 -4.84 33.48
CA ALA A 282 -11.93 -3.94 32.98
C ALA A 282 -12.53 -2.74 32.21
N ASP A 283 -12.13 -1.53 32.60
CA ASP A 283 -12.64 -0.29 32.00
C ASP A 283 -12.25 -0.10 30.53
N CYS A 284 -11.21 -0.80 30.05
CA CYS A 284 -10.80 -0.78 28.65
C CYS A 284 -11.86 -1.34 27.68
N PHE A 285 -12.85 -2.09 28.18
CA PHE A 285 -14.00 -2.57 27.39
C PHE A 285 -15.25 -1.70 27.53
N SER A 286 -15.26 -0.75 28.47
CA SER A 286 -16.39 0.14 28.72
C SER A 286 -16.37 1.33 27.75
N ILE A 287 -16.86 1.12 26.53
CA ILE A 287 -16.92 2.13 25.47
C ILE A 287 -18.31 2.74 25.41
N HIS A 288 -18.40 4.04 25.11
CA HIS A 288 -19.66 4.65 24.71
C HIS A 288 -20.26 3.86 23.53
N THR A 289 -21.39 3.20 23.79
CA THR A 289 -22.12 2.39 22.81
C THR A 289 -23.22 3.24 22.20
N PRO A 290 -23.15 3.63 20.92
CA PRO A 290 -24.19 4.40 20.27
C PRO A 290 -25.51 3.64 20.30
N LYS A 291 -26.62 4.34 20.55
CA LYS A 291 -27.94 3.74 20.36
C LYS A 291 -28.16 3.43 18.88
N ILE A 292 -28.60 2.21 18.58
CA ILE A 292 -28.82 1.72 17.22
C ILE A 292 -30.21 1.09 17.13
N LEU A 293 -31.03 1.58 16.20
CA LEU A 293 -32.24 0.91 15.73
C LEU A 293 -31.92 0.31 14.35
N SER A 294 -31.55 -0.97 14.33
CA SER A 294 -31.26 -1.71 13.11
C SER A 294 -32.53 -2.38 12.57
N ARG A 295 -32.84 -2.13 11.30
CA ARG A 295 -33.89 -2.81 10.52
C ARG A 295 -33.23 -3.66 9.44
N GLU A 296 -34.02 -4.41 8.68
CA GLU A 296 -33.49 -5.35 7.67
C GLU A 296 -32.68 -4.64 6.56
N ARG A 297 -33.10 -3.43 6.14
CA ARG A 297 -32.53 -2.71 4.99
C ARG A 297 -31.99 -1.32 5.32
N HIS A 298 -32.10 -0.88 6.57
CA HIS A 298 -31.65 0.43 7.02
C HIS A 298 -31.47 0.46 8.52
N SER A 299 -30.78 1.48 9.01
CA SER A 299 -30.56 1.69 10.44
C SER A 299 -30.60 3.17 10.80
N TRP A 300 -31.07 3.45 12.01
CA TRP A 300 -30.95 4.73 12.66
C TRP A 300 -29.94 4.63 13.80
N VAL A 301 -28.94 5.49 13.79
CA VAL A 301 -27.84 5.49 14.75
C VAL A 301 -27.77 6.85 15.43
N GLU A 302 -27.51 6.84 16.72
CA GLU A 302 -27.17 8.04 17.48
C GLU A 302 -26.01 8.79 16.82
N LYS A 303 -26.14 10.11 16.68
CA LYS A 303 -25.02 10.93 16.21
C LYS A 303 -23.98 11.05 17.32
N VAL A 304 -22.80 10.46 17.09
CA VAL A 304 -21.66 10.54 18.01
C VAL A 304 -20.95 11.87 17.83
N GLU A 305 -20.84 12.65 18.90
CA GLU A 305 -20.14 13.93 18.91
C GLU A 305 -18.67 13.76 19.34
N ASN A 306 -17.78 14.60 18.81
CA ASN A 306 -16.39 14.66 19.26
C ASN A 306 -16.32 15.46 20.58
N LEU A 307 -16.40 14.76 21.71
CA LEU A 307 -16.40 15.37 23.04
C LEU A 307 -14.97 15.42 23.63
N PRO A 308 -14.60 16.49 24.36
CA PRO A 308 -13.31 16.57 25.03
C PRO A 308 -13.20 15.59 26.21
N CYS A 309 -11.97 15.18 26.51
CA CYS A 309 -11.58 14.58 27.76
C CYS A 309 -11.44 15.64 28.85
N ASP A 310 -11.75 15.27 30.09
CA ASP A 310 -11.65 16.17 31.25
C ASP A 310 -10.25 16.20 31.85
N SER A 311 -9.47 15.13 31.67
CA SER A 311 -8.17 14.94 32.32
C SER A 311 -7.15 14.19 31.48
N GLU A 312 -5.88 14.25 31.88
CA GLU A 312 -4.80 13.44 31.28
C GLU A 312 -5.05 11.93 31.48
N THR A 313 -5.64 11.56 32.62
CA THR A 313 -6.06 10.18 32.93
C THR A 313 -7.11 9.66 31.96
N ASP A 314 -8.01 10.52 31.49
CA ASP A 314 -8.99 10.16 30.45
C ASP A 314 -8.33 9.88 29.10
N ILE A 315 -7.25 10.59 28.76
CA ILE A 315 -6.47 10.29 27.56
C ILE A 315 -5.77 8.93 27.68
N GLY A 316 -5.19 8.64 28.84
CA GLY A 316 -4.61 7.32 29.10
C GLY A 316 -5.65 6.20 28.95
N LEU A 317 -6.85 6.38 29.53
CA LEU A 317 -7.95 5.42 29.40
C LEU A 317 -8.47 5.32 27.96
N PHE A 318 -8.51 6.43 27.20
CA PHE A 318 -8.84 6.42 25.77
C PHE A 318 -7.91 5.49 24.99
N TYR A 319 -6.60 5.57 25.23
CA TYR A 319 -5.63 4.73 24.52
C TYR A 319 -5.67 3.27 24.99
N GLN A 320 -5.95 3.00 26.27
CA GLN A 320 -6.25 1.63 26.72
C GLN A 320 -7.48 1.06 26.00
N LYS A 321 -8.55 1.84 25.88
CA LYS A 321 -9.77 1.46 25.16
C LYS A 321 -9.52 1.27 23.66
N MET A 322 -8.68 2.09 23.06
CA MET A 322 -8.26 1.94 21.66
C MET A 322 -7.48 0.65 21.46
N GLY A 323 -6.46 0.39 22.28
CA GLY A 323 -5.70 -0.85 22.23
C GLY A 323 -6.57 -2.10 22.39
N ALA A 324 -7.52 -2.06 23.32
CA ALA A 324 -8.46 -3.16 23.53
C ALA A 324 -9.31 -3.45 22.29
N GLN A 325 -9.85 -2.40 21.65
CA GLN A 325 -10.65 -2.55 20.43
C GLN A 325 -9.82 -3.08 19.25
N ILE A 326 -8.55 -2.65 19.09
CA ILE A 326 -7.65 -3.18 18.05
C ILE A 326 -7.51 -4.71 18.17
N ALA A 327 -7.36 -5.23 19.40
CA ALA A 327 -7.24 -6.68 19.62
C ALA A 327 -8.54 -7.42 19.28
N VAL A 328 -9.70 -6.87 19.67
CA VAL A 328 -11.03 -7.46 19.36
C VAL A 328 -11.27 -7.48 17.86
N ILE A 329 -10.99 -6.37 17.17
CA ILE A 329 -11.14 -6.24 15.72
C ILE A 329 -10.20 -7.19 14.98
N HIS A 330 -8.94 -7.33 15.41
CA HIS A 330 -8.01 -8.34 14.89
C HIS A 330 -8.56 -9.76 15.05
N GLY A 331 -9.16 -10.08 16.21
CA GLY A 331 -9.78 -11.37 16.47
C GLY A 331 -10.97 -11.69 15.55
N LEU A 332 -11.65 -10.66 15.04
CA LEU A 332 -12.81 -10.78 14.14
C LEU A 332 -12.47 -10.63 12.65
N ASN A 333 -11.20 -10.42 12.29
CA ASN A 333 -10.75 -10.09 10.93
C ASN A 333 -11.35 -8.77 10.37
N GLY A 334 -11.50 -7.76 11.22
CA GLY A 334 -12.01 -6.46 10.78
C GLY A 334 -10.97 -5.62 10.05
N ILE A 335 -11.43 -4.92 9.00
CA ILE A 335 -10.63 -3.98 8.20
C ILE A 335 -11.35 -2.63 8.04
N ASP A 336 -10.70 -1.67 7.37
CA ASP A 336 -11.26 -0.35 7.01
C ASP A 336 -11.46 0.62 8.19
N PHE A 337 -10.63 0.51 9.24
CA PHE A 337 -10.63 1.40 10.40
C PHE A 337 -9.71 2.62 10.20
N HIS A 338 -9.98 3.39 9.14
CA HIS A 338 -9.33 4.66 8.84
C HIS A 338 -9.79 5.79 9.77
N TYR A 339 -9.08 6.92 9.78
CA TYR A 339 -9.35 8.01 10.73
C TYR A 339 -10.79 8.56 10.66
N GLU A 340 -11.41 8.54 9.49
CA GLU A 340 -12.77 9.03 9.28
C GLU A 340 -13.83 8.14 9.94
N ASN A 341 -13.51 6.87 10.20
CA ASN A 341 -14.40 5.87 10.77
C ASN A 341 -14.33 5.81 12.31
N ILE A 342 -13.60 6.73 12.94
CA ILE A 342 -13.39 6.78 14.39
C ILE A 342 -13.73 8.18 14.91
N ILE A 343 -14.54 8.25 15.97
CA ILE A 343 -14.81 9.49 16.70
C ILE A 343 -14.37 9.35 18.16
N ALA A 344 -13.53 10.26 18.62
CA ALA A 344 -13.19 10.40 20.03
C ALA A 344 -14.33 11.12 20.78
N CYS A 345 -15.04 10.37 21.62
CA CYS A 345 -16.13 10.86 22.47
C CYS A 345 -15.66 10.79 23.93
N GLY A 346 -15.03 11.87 24.40
CA GLY A 346 -14.32 11.89 25.68
C GLY A 346 -13.26 10.80 25.71
N ASN A 347 -13.24 9.98 26.76
CA ASN A 347 -12.32 8.85 26.86
C ASN A 347 -12.71 7.62 26.01
N SER A 348 -13.73 7.68 25.15
CA SER A 348 -14.16 6.55 24.33
C SER A 348 -13.81 6.75 22.85
N PRO A 349 -12.95 5.90 22.26
CA PRO A 349 -12.82 5.80 20.80
C PRO A 349 -14.00 5.01 20.25
N VAL A 350 -14.89 5.67 19.50
CA VAL A 350 -16.12 5.08 18.99
C VAL A 350 -15.95 4.75 17.50
N MET A 351 -16.04 3.47 17.15
CA MET A 351 -16.04 2.99 15.76
C MET A 351 -17.41 3.26 15.13
N ILE A 352 -17.48 4.19 14.18
CA ILE A 352 -18.76 4.61 13.59
C ILE A 352 -19.11 3.85 12.31
N ASP A 353 -18.16 3.13 11.71
CA ASP A 353 -18.42 2.17 10.64
C ASP A 353 -17.78 0.81 10.94
N LEU A 354 -18.58 -0.24 10.84
CA LEU A 354 -18.23 -1.62 11.20
C LEU A 354 -18.61 -2.61 10.08
N GLU A 355 -19.02 -2.12 8.90
CA GLU A 355 -19.50 -2.98 7.80
C GLU A 355 -18.42 -3.96 7.29
N CYS A 356 -17.15 -3.69 7.54
CA CYS A 356 -15.98 -4.52 7.19
C CYS A 356 -15.43 -5.36 8.37
N LEU A 357 -16.23 -5.60 9.43
CA LEU A 357 -15.76 -6.27 10.66
C LEU A 357 -15.38 -7.74 10.50
N PHE A 358 -15.97 -8.48 9.55
CA PHE A 358 -15.82 -9.93 9.42
C PHE A 358 -15.24 -10.32 8.05
N THR A 359 -14.09 -9.76 7.68
CA THR A 359 -13.57 -9.89 6.32
C THR A 359 -13.22 -11.33 5.96
N ALA A 360 -13.71 -11.79 4.79
CA ALA A 360 -13.34 -13.10 4.24
C ALA A 360 -11.92 -13.07 3.66
N SER A 361 -11.18 -14.17 3.80
CA SER A 361 -9.91 -14.29 3.08
C SER A 361 -10.17 -14.54 1.60
N THR A 362 -9.86 -13.56 0.76
CA THR A 362 -9.88 -13.68 -0.72
C THR A 362 -8.49 -13.86 -1.32
N SER A 363 -7.47 -13.98 -0.47
CA SER A 363 -6.05 -14.11 -0.79
C SER A 363 -5.73 -15.18 -1.84
N ASP A 364 -6.34 -16.37 -1.69
CA ASP A 364 -6.17 -17.51 -2.59
C ASP A 364 -6.71 -17.25 -4.00
N LEU A 365 -7.59 -16.27 -4.16
CA LEU A 365 -8.14 -15.90 -5.47
C LEU A 365 -7.29 -14.85 -6.20
N LEU A 366 -6.34 -14.22 -5.49
CA LEU A 366 -5.58 -13.07 -5.99
C LEU A 366 -4.13 -13.41 -6.33
N THR A 367 -3.64 -14.55 -5.84
CA THR A 367 -2.27 -15.04 -6.05
C THR A 367 -2.28 -16.29 -6.90
N ASP A 368 -1.38 -16.39 -7.87
CA ASP A 368 -1.18 -17.60 -8.70
C ASP A 368 -0.39 -18.69 -7.93
N LEU A 369 -0.50 -18.69 -6.60
CA LEU A 369 0.24 -19.56 -5.70
C LEU A 369 -0.59 -20.79 -5.34
N PRO A 370 0.02 -21.99 -5.28
CA PRO A 370 -0.68 -23.17 -4.77
C PRO A 370 -1.18 -22.94 -3.34
N ALA A 371 -2.45 -23.26 -3.11
CA ALA A 371 -3.07 -23.11 -1.79
C ALA A 371 -2.28 -23.88 -0.73
N GLY A 372 -2.00 -23.23 0.40
CA GLY A 372 -1.32 -23.85 1.54
C GLY A 372 0.20 -23.98 1.42
N CYS A 373 0.83 -23.51 0.34
CA CYS A 373 2.29 -23.36 0.30
C CYS A 373 2.76 -22.26 1.26
N ALA A 374 4.02 -22.33 1.71
CA ALA A 374 4.58 -21.43 2.73
C ALA A 374 4.46 -19.96 2.32
N LEU A 375 4.75 -19.64 1.05
CA LEU A 375 4.66 -18.29 0.53
C LEU A 375 3.22 -17.75 0.51
N SER A 376 2.23 -18.57 0.10
CA SER A 376 0.80 -18.21 0.17
C SER A 376 0.38 -17.97 1.63
N ASN A 377 0.81 -18.84 2.54
CA ASN A 377 0.54 -18.69 3.98
C ASN A 377 1.16 -17.41 4.55
N SER A 378 2.35 -16.98 4.09
CA SER A 378 2.95 -15.71 4.48
C SER A 378 2.11 -14.52 4.01
N PHE A 379 1.58 -14.54 2.79
CA PHE A 379 0.65 -13.49 2.31
C PHE A 379 -0.62 -13.43 3.16
N LYS A 380 -1.22 -14.60 3.48
CA LYS A 380 -2.38 -14.69 4.37
C LYS A 380 -2.08 -14.12 5.75
N LEU A 381 -0.91 -14.44 6.31
CA LEU A 381 -0.49 -13.97 7.62
C LEU A 381 -0.39 -12.43 7.65
N VAL A 382 0.16 -11.80 6.60
CA VAL A 382 0.20 -10.34 6.48
C VAL A 382 -1.20 -9.75 6.34
N GLN A 383 -2.03 -10.31 5.46
CA GLN A 383 -3.41 -9.82 5.20
C GLN A 383 -4.37 -10.01 6.39
N GLN A 384 -4.07 -10.93 7.29
CA GLN A 384 -4.84 -11.15 8.52
C GLN A 384 -4.16 -10.53 9.76
N SER A 385 -3.16 -9.67 9.58
CA SER A 385 -2.50 -8.99 10.69
C SER A 385 -3.16 -7.65 11.03
N VAL A 386 -2.76 -7.04 12.14
CA VAL A 386 -3.16 -5.66 12.50
C VAL A 386 -2.84 -4.63 11.41
N CYS A 387 -1.92 -4.90 10.48
CA CYS A 387 -1.58 -4.00 9.39
C CYS A 387 -2.72 -3.84 8.36
N SER A 388 -3.57 -4.85 8.16
CA SER A 388 -4.70 -4.74 7.23
C SER A 388 -5.93 -4.08 7.84
N SER A 389 -5.95 -3.87 9.17
CA SER A 389 -7.10 -3.32 9.87
C SER A 389 -7.43 -1.87 9.50
N GLY A 390 -6.45 -1.10 9.01
CA GLY A 390 -6.58 0.35 8.79
C GLY A 390 -6.15 1.19 10.00
N PHE A 391 -5.93 0.61 11.18
CA PHE A 391 -5.48 1.37 12.36
C PHE A 391 -4.05 1.90 12.25
N VAL A 392 -3.20 1.16 11.55
CA VAL A 392 -1.79 1.51 11.36
C VAL A 392 -1.51 1.87 9.90
N PRO A 393 -0.49 2.70 9.65
CA PRO A 393 -0.10 3.06 8.29
C PRO A 393 0.35 1.80 7.53
N PHE A 394 -0.32 1.51 6.42
CA PHE A 394 -0.04 0.36 5.57
C PHE A 394 -0.15 0.74 4.10
N SER A 395 0.84 1.48 3.59
CA SER A 395 0.94 1.77 2.17
C SER A 395 2.38 2.07 1.75
N GLN A 396 2.67 1.87 0.46
CA GLN A 396 3.91 2.31 -0.19
C GLN A 396 3.82 3.78 -0.69
N GLN A 397 2.73 4.48 -0.39
CA GLN A 397 2.42 5.82 -0.90
C GLN A 397 2.49 6.84 0.26
N PRO A 398 3.54 7.67 0.33
CA PRO A 398 3.88 8.44 1.54
C PRO A 398 3.01 9.65 1.85
N ASN A 399 2.26 10.18 0.88
CA ASN A 399 1.82 11.57 0.98
C ASN A 399 0.69 11.79 1.99
N ASN A 400 -0.18 10.79 2.20
CA ASN A 400 -1.34 10.91 3.10
C ASN A 400 -1.54 9.62 3.91
N ASP A 401 -1.15 9.65 5.18
CA ASP A 401 -1.42 8.59 6.15
C ASP A 401 -2.89 8.65 6.60
N GLN A 402 -3.71 7.79 6.00
CA GLN A 402 -5.14 7.65 6.31
C GLN A 402 -5.42 6.68 7.47
N SER A 403 -4.40 6.19 8.18
CA SER A 403 -4.62 5.21 9.24
C SER A 403 -5.46 5.76 10.40
N GLY A 404 -6.19 4.88 11.08
CA GLY A 404 -7.04 5.21 12.24
C GLY A 404 -6.31 5.86 13.41
N LEU A 405 -4.97 5.76 13.47
CA LEU A 405 -4.13 6.40 14.49
C LEU A 405 -3.21 7.49 13.94
N THR A 406 -3.44 7.93 12.69
CA THR A 406 -2.65 9.00 12.05
C THR A 406 -2.68 10.29 12.87
N ARG A 407 -1.53 10.96 12.95
CA ARG A 407 -1.44 12.35 13.43
C ARG A 407 -1.27 13.36 12.32
N GLN A 408 -1.19 12.89 11.08
CA GLN A 408 -0.99 13.77 9.96
C GLN A 408 -2.18 14.74 9.90
N ALA A 409 -1.88 16.02 10.11
CA ALA A 409 -2.88 17.08 10.08
C ALA A 409 -2.97 17.70 8.68
N LEU A 410 -1.85 17.74 7.96
CA LEU A 410 -1.72 18.34 6.65
C LEU A 410 -1.72 17.26 5.57
N PHE A 411 -2.74 17.26 4.72
CA PHE A 411 -2.85 16.33 3.61
C PHE A 411 -2.64 17.07 2.29
N ILE A 412 -1.93 16.42 1.37
CA ILE A 412 -1.75 16.91 0.01
C ILE A 412 -2.80 16.25 -0.86
N SER A 413 -3.74 17.06 -1.34
CA SER A 413 -4.78 16.63 -2.26
C SER A 413 -4.63 17.32 -3.59
N THR A 414 -5.24 16.74 -4.61
CA THR A 414 -5.31 17.35 -5.92
C THR A 414 -6.75 17.73 -6.22
N ARG A 415 -6.94 18.94 -6.76
CA ARG A 415 -8.23 19.38 -7.28
C ARG A 415 -8.05 19.99 -8.66
N HIS A 416 -9.11 20.03 -9.45
CA HIS A 416 -9.11 20.86 -10.64
C HIS A 416 -9.35 22.31 -10.24
N SER A 417 -8.54 23.22 -10.76
CA SER A 417 -8.78 24.65 -10.74
C SER A 417 -9.00 25.13 -12.16
N LEU A 418 -10.03 25.95 -12.34
CA LEU A 418 -10.27 26.61 -13.61
C LEU A 418 -9.31 27.80 -13.76
N ILE A 419 -8.55 27.82 -14.83
CA ILE A 419 -7.52 28.84 -15.13
C ILE A 419 -7.77 29.36 -16.54
N PHE A 420 -7.68 30.67 -16.75
CA PHE A 420 -7.73 31.28 -18.08
C PHE A 420 -6.31 31.44 -18.62
N ASP A 421 -6.01 30.79 -19.74
CA ASP A 421 -4.68 30.78 -20.38
C ASP A 421 -4.82 30.66 -21.89
N ASP A 422 -3.95 31.32 -22.65
CA ASP A 422 -3.97 31.34 -24.13
C ASP A 422 -5.36 31.63 -24.77
N GLY A 423 -6.18 32.44 -24.09
CA GLY A 423 -7.53 32.80 -24.56
C GLY A 423 -8.62 31.77 -24.26
N PHE A 424 -8.32 30.68 -23.56
CA PHE A 424 -9.26 29.61 -23.21
C PHE A 424 -9.25 29.29 -21.70
N TYR A 425 -10.32 28.64 -21.23
CA TYR A 425 -10.41 28.15 -19.86
C TYR A 425 -9.97 26.69 -19.75
N HIS A 426 -9.06 26.39 -18.83
CA HIS A 426 -8.52 25.05 -18.62
C HIS A 426 -8.74 24.59 -17.18
N LEU A 427 -9.20 23.35 -17.01
CA LEU A 427 -9.17 22.68 -15.72
C LEU A 427 -7.78 22.09 -15.52
N ARG A 428 -6.94 22.76 -14.74
CA ARG A 428 -5.63 22.22 -14.36
C ARG A 428 -5.71 21.54 -13.02
N LYS A 429 -5.12 20.35 -12.93
CA LYS A 429 -4.91 19.67 -11.66
C LYS A 429 -3.89 20.46 -10.86
N VAL A 430 -4.30 20.99 -9.72
CA VAL A 430 -3.44 21.72 -8.79
C VAL A 430 -3.37 20.95 -7.49
N GLU A 431 -2.16 20.83 -6.97
CA GLU A 431 -1.94 20.35 -5.61
C GLU A 431 -2.32 21.45 -4.64
N PHE A 432 -2.96 21.06 -3.55
CA PHE A 432 -3.25 21.96 -2.45
C PHE A 432 -3.13 21.21 -1.13
N GLU A 433 -2.60 21.92 -0.16
CA GLU A 433 -2.55 21.45 1.21
C GLU A 433 -3.86 21.78 1.91
N HIS A 434 -4.38 20.83 2.69
CA HIS A 434 -5.54 21.06 3.51
C HIS A 434 -5.40 20.38 4.86
N HIS A 435 -6.08 20.95 5.86
CA HIS A 435 -6.06 20.43 7.21
C HIS A 435 -7.19 19.42 7.41
N LEU A 436 -6.84 18.24 7.90
CA LEU A 436 -7.77 17.18 8.24
C LEU A 436 -8.60 17.55 9.48
N MET A 437 -9.90 17.24 9.45
CA MET A 437 -10.69 17.21 10.68
C MET A 437 -10.43 15.91 11.45
N GLN A 438 -9.46 15.93 12.35
CA GLN A 438 -8.98 14.75 13.09
C GLN A 438 -9.90 14.33 14.26
N LYS A 439 -11.18 14.04 13.98
CA LYS A 439 -12.19 13.68 15.00
C LYS A 439 -11.88 12.36 15.73
N HIS A 440 -10.96 11.56 15.23
CA HIS A 440 -10.50 10.30 15.83
C HIS A 440 -9.56 10.48 17.02
N LEU A 441 -8.87 11.62 17.11
CA LEU A 441 -7.93 11.88 18.20
C LEU A 441 -8.65 12.47 19.42
N PRO A 442 -8.28 12.05 20.64
CA PRO A 442 -8.85 12.60 21.85
C PRO A 442 -8.40 14.05 22.05
N LEU A 443 -9.31 14.86 22.59
CA LEU A 443 -9.15 16.30 22.77
C LEU A 443 -9.02 16.62 24.26
N LEU A 444 -7.97 17.34 24.65
CA LEU A 444 -7.81 17.85 26.02
C LEU A 444 -7.46 19.33 25.97
N GLN A 445 -8.27 20.18 26.62
CA GLN A 445 -8.05 21.64 26.66
C GLN A 445 -7.87 22.30 25.27
N GLY A 446 -8.51 21.76 24.24
CA GLY A 446 -8.41 22.26 22.86
C GLY A 446 -7.27 21.65 22.04
N GLU A 447 -6.41 20.82 22.62
CA GLU A 447 -5.31 20.14 21.92
C GLU A 447 -5.64 18.68 21.62
N ARG A 448 -5.30 18.22 20.41
CA ARG A 448 -5.40 16.81 20.02
C ARG A 448 -4.18 16.06 20.52
N LYS A 449 -4.40 14.97 21.26
CA LYS A 449 -3.32 14.13 21.82
C LYS A 449 -3.16 12.87 20.99
N GLY A 450 -1.96 12.63 20.45
CA GLY A 450 -1.62 11.44 19.67
C GLY A 450 -1.08 10.27 20.49
N PRO A 451 -0.92 9.08 19.89
CA PRO A 451 -0.59 7.84 20.60
C PRO A 451 0.84 7.75 21.15
N GLU A 452 1.79 8.58 20.71
CA GLU A 452 3.21 8.48 21.05
C GLU A 452 3.47 8.64 22.56
N ALA A 453 2.80 9.61 23.18
CA ALA A 453 2.92 9.85 24.62
C ALA A 453 2.21 8.78 25.46
N TYR A 454 1.32 7.99 24.85
CA TYR A 454 0.49 6.97 25.52
C TYR A 454 0.73 5.57 24.94
N LYS A 455 1.94 5.33 24.40
CA LYS A 455 2.37 4.03 23.85
C LYS A 455 2.11 2.91 24.86
N LYS A 456 2.45 3.14 26.13
CA LYS A 456 2.29 2.17 27.21
C LYS A 456 0.81 1.80 27.42
N GLU A 457 -0.07 2.79 27.50
CA GLU A 457 -1.51 2.64 27.71
C GLU A 457 -2.17 1.91 26.53
N LEU A 458 -1.79 2.25 25.29
CA LEU A 458 -2.25 1.54 24.10
C LEU A 458 -1.88 0.06 24.13
N PHE A 459 -0.63 -0.28 24.45
CA PHE A 459 -0.21 -1.68 24.55
C PHE A 459 -0.86 -2.38 25.74
N GLN A 460 -1.04 -1.73 26.89
CA GLN A 460 -1.76 -2.31 28.03
C GLN A 460 -3.18 -2.74 27.65
N GLY A 461 -3.91 -1.89 26.93
CA GLY A 461 -5.24 -2.20 26.41
C GLY A 461 -5.23 -3.38 25.44
N PHE A 462 -4.32 -3.35 24.47
CA PHE A 462 -4.16 -4.41 23.47
C PHE A 462 -3.83 -5.77 24.11
N GLU A 463 -2.85 -5.79 25.01
CA GLU A 463 -2.39 -6.99 25.71
C GLU A 463 -3.49 -7.58 26.60
N LYS A 464 -4.20 -6.71 27.35
CA LYS A 464 -5.34 -7.12 28.17
C LYS A 464 -6.41 -7.78 27.30
N ALA A 465 -6.88 -7.09 26.27
CA ALA A 465 -7.94 -7.62 25.41
C ALA A 465 -7.54 -8.90 24.69
N TYR A 466 -6.34 -8.97 24.11
CA TYR A 466 -5.86 -10.18 23.45
C TYR A 466 -5.82 -11.38 24.42
N GLY A 467 -5.35 -11.17 25.65
CA GLY A 467 -5.37 -12.18 26.70
C GLY A 467 -6.78 -12.67 27.02
N GLU A 468 -7.75 -11.76 27.15
CA GLU A 468 -9.15 -12.12 27.43
C GLU A 468 -9.81 -12.84 26.26
N LEU A 469 -9.51 -12.47 25.01
CA LEU A 469 -9.94 -13.23 23.83
C LEU A 469 -9.42 -14.67 23.87
N MET A 470 -8.17 -14.88 24.28
CA MET A 470 -7.61 -16.22 24.44
C MET A 470 -8.29 -17.03 25.55
N VAL A 471 -8.61 -16.40 26.69
CA VAL A 471 -9.28 -17.04 27.84
C VAL A 471 -10.72 -17.40 27.49
N HIS A 472 -11.46 -16.48 26.89
CA HIS A 472 -12.89 -16.62 26.60
C HIS A 472 -13.20 -17.12 25.19
N ARG A 473 -12.20 -17.61 24.44
CA ARG A 473 -12.32 -17.99 23.02
C ARG A 473 -13.57 -18.82 22.69
N ARG A 474 -13.90 -19.82 23.50
CA ARG A 474 -15.06 -20.70 23.27
C ARG A 474 -16.39 -19.96 23.35
N ALA A 475 -16.54 -19.08 24.34
CA ALA A 475 -17.76 -18.30 24.52
C ALA A 475 -17.94 -17.30 23.37
N ILE A 476 -16.85 -16.64 22.96
CA ILE A 476 -16.86 -15.67 21.85
C ILE A 476 -17.19 -16.37 20.53
N MET A 477 -16.58 -17.52 20.27
CA MET A 477 -16.90 -18.35 19.09
C MET A 477 -18.39 -18.74 19.08
N GLN A 478 -18.93 -19.17 20.22
CA GLN A 478 -20.35 -19.52 20.34
C GLN A 478 -21.26 -18.31 20.09
N MET A 479 -20.93 -17.13 20.61
CA MET A 479 -21.67 -15.90 20.33
C MET A 479 -21.68 -15.60 18.82
N LEU A 480 -20.51 -15.69 18.16
CA LEU A 480 -20.41 -15.46 16.72
C LEU A 480 -21.22 -16.47 15.92
N GLU A 481 -21.14 -17.77 16.24
CA GLU A 481 -21.91 -18.83 15.59
C GLU A 481 -23.43 -18.61 15.70
N GLN A 482 -23.90 -18.19 16.88
CA GLN A 482 -25.32 -17.93 17.13
C GLN A 482 -25.83 -16.73 16.35
N SER A 483 -25.01 -15.68 16.19
CA SER A 483 -25.38 -14.46 15.46
C SER A 483 -25.09 -14.52 13.96
N ALA A 484 -24.29 -15.46 13.47
CA ALA A 484 -23.80 -15.49 12.09
C ALA A 484 -24.89 -15.47 11.01
N GLY A 485 -26.10 -15.98 11.32
CA GLY A 485 -27.24 -15.98 10.39
C GLY A 485 -27.83 -14.60 10.11
N GLU A 486 -27.62 -13.62 11.00
CA GLU A 486 -28.15 -12.25 10.89
C GLU A 486 -27.07 -11.24 10.46
N LEU A 487 -25.82 -11.69 10.35
CA LEU A 487 -24.66 -10.85 10.09
C LEU A 487 -24.25 -10.92 8.62
N SER A 488 -23.76 -9.79 8.12
CA SER A 488 -23.12 -9.67 6.80
C SER A 488 -21.89 -8.77 6.89
N THR A 489 -21.03 -8.83 5.89
CA THR A 489 -19.87 -7.94 5.74
C THR A 489 -19.78 -7.36 4.35
N ARG A 490 -19.24 -6.15 4.22
CA ARG A 490 -18.87 -5.54 2.95
C ARG A 490 -17.60 -6.18 2.40
N VAL A 491 -17.60 -6.46 1.10
CA VAL A 491 -16.47 -7.06 0.39
C VAL A 491 -15.75 -5.97 -0.41
N LEU A 492 -14.50 -5.70 -0.03
CA LEU A 492 -13.65 -4.72 -0.71
C LEU A 492 -12.80 -5.41 -1.78
N LEU A 493 -13.24 -5.36 -3.03
CA LEU A 493 -12.49 -5.94 -4.17
C LEU A 493 -11.34 -5.05 -4.66
N LYS A 494 -11.52 -3.73 -4.55
CA LYS A 494 -10.55 -2.70 -4.93
C LYS A 494 -10.63 -1.55 -3.93
N ASN A 495 -9.56 -0.77 -3.81
CA ASN A 495 -9.59 0.47 -3.03
C ASN A 495 -10.57 1.47 -3.66
N SER A 496 -11.42 2.12 -2.85
CA SER A 496 -12.42 3.10 -3.29
C SER A 496 -11.83 4.24 -4.13
N GLN A 497 -10.57 4.64 -3.87
CA GLN A 497 -9.88 5.68 -4.64
C GLN A 497 -9.73 5.30 -6.11
N ARG A 498 -9.51 4.02 -6.43
CA ARG A 498 -9.44 3.53 -7.83
C ARG A 498 -10.74 3.80 -8.58
N TYR A 499 -11.89 3.60 -7.91
CA TYR A 499 -13.19 3.91 -8.47
C TYR A 499 -13.45 5.42 -8.56
N ALA A 500 -13.04 6.19 -7.55
CA ALA A 500 -13.16 7.66 -7.58
C ALA A 500 -12.38 8.27 -8.75
N ASP A 501 -11.17 7.78 -9.01
CA ASP A 501 -10.34 8.18 -10.15
C ASP A 501 -11.02 7.81 -11.49
N PHE A 502 -11.59 6.60 -11.58
CA PHE A 502 -12.34 6.16 -12.76
C PHE A 502 -13.59 7.02 -13.01
N ILE A 503 -14.33 7.38 -11.95
CA ILE A 503 -15.46 8.32 -12.02
C ILE A 503 -14.99 9.70 -12.52
N GLY A 504 -13.79 10.14 -12.14
CA GLY A 504 -13.17 11.35 -12.67
C GLY A 504 -12.93 11.27 -14.18
N LEU A 505 -12.48 10.11 -14.67
CA LEU A 505 -12.18 9.87 -16.08
C LEU A 505 -13.44 9.80 -16.96
N ILE A 506 -14.48 9.07 -16.54
CA ILE A 506 -15.73 8.96 -17.30
C ILE A 506 -16.47 10.29 -17.44
N ARG A 507 -16.08 11.33 -16.67
CA ARG A 507 -16.63 12.69 -16.75
C ARG A 507 -16.03 13.55 -17.86
N HIS A 508 -15.01 13.05 -18.56
CA HIS A 508 -14.41 13.76 -19.67
C HIS A 508 -15.44 14.10 -20.76
N PRO A 509 -15.41 15.32 -21.36
CA PRO A 509 -16.41 15.76 -22.33
C PRO A 509 -16.63 14.78 -23.49
N ARG A 510 -15.58 14.07 -23.91
CA ARG A 510 -15.66 13.03 -24.95
C ARG A 510 -16.67 11.92 -24.60
N PHE A 511 -16.66 11.45 -23.36
CA PHE A 511 -17.58 10.40 -22.89
C PHE A 511 -18.97 10.96 -22.55
N MET A 512 -19.09 12.29 -22.45
CA MET A 512 -20.37 13.01 -22.30
C MET A 512 -21.06 13.32 -23.63
N GLN A 513 -20.31 13.30 -24.73
CA GLN A 513 -20.81 13.49 -26.09
C GLN A 513 -21.46 12.23 -26.67
N ASN A 514 -21.00 11.04 -26.27
CA ASN A 514 -21.33 9.79 -26.96
C ASN A 514 -21.28 8.56 -26.04
N MET A 515 -22.41 7.86 -25.91
CA MET A 515 -22.54 6.72 -24.99
C MET A 515 -21.66 5.54 -25.38
N LEU A 516 -21.48 5.24 -26.69
CA LEU A 516 -20.65 4.08 -27.06
C LEU A 516 -19.17 4.30 -26.72
N ASP A 517 -18.65 5.54 -26.83
CA ASP A 517 -17.29 5.85 -26.36
C ASP A 517 -17.17 5.65 -24.85
N ARG A 518 -18.23 5.99 -24.11
CA ARG A 518 -18.29 5.77 -22.65
C ARG A 518 -18.39 4.29 -22.30
N GLU A 519 -19.15 3.50 -23.05
CA GLU A 519 -19.22 2.03 -22.89
C GLU A 519 -17.87 1.38 -23.20
N LEU A 520 -17.14 1.86 -24.22
CA LEU A 520 -15.77 1.41 -24.49
C LEU A 520 -14.84 1.67 -23.30
N LEU A 521 -14.92 2.84 -22.67
CA LEU A 521 -14.13 3.11 -21.47
C LEU A 521 -14.53 2.19 -20.32
N LEU A 522 -15.82 2.01 -20.06
CA LEU A 522 -16.30 1.12 -18.99
C LEU A 522 -15.89 -0.34 -19.22
N ALA A 523 -15.77 -0.79 -20.47
CA ALA A 523 -15.33 -2.14 -20.80
C ALA A 523 -13.90 -2.45 -20.33
N THR A 524 -13.05 -1.45 -20.07
CA THR A 524 -11.69 -1.70 -19.56
C THR A 524 -11.70 -2.33 -18.16
N LEU A 525 -12.81 -2.23 -17.42
CA LEU A 525 -12.94 -2.85 -16.09
C LEU A 525 -12.90 -4.38 -16.12
N TRP A 526 -13.12 -5.00 -17.28
CA TRP A 526 -12.96 -6.45 -17.47
C TRP A 526 -11.49 -6.91 -17.42
N GLU A 527 -10.56 -6.03 -17.74
CA GLU A 527 -9.10 -6.28 -17.61
C GLU A 527 -8.59 -5.98 -16.18
N ASP A 528 -9.29 -5.11 -15.43
CA ASP A 528 -8.87 -4.66 -14.10
C ASP A 528 -8.99 -5.75 -13.00
N LEU A 529 -9.77 -6.82 -13.22
CA LEU A 529 -9.93 -7.94 -12.27
C LEU A 529 -9.34 -9.23 -12.83
N LYS A 530 -8.60 -9.97 -11.98
CA LYS A 530 -8.08 -11.30 -12.31
C LYS A 530 -9.19 -12.36 -12.37
N GLU A 531 -8.91 -13.47 -13.06
CA GLU A 531 -9.64 -14.73 -12.81
C GLU A 531 -9.43 -15.11 -11.34
N PRO A 532 -10.47 -15.47 -10.55
CA PRO A 532 -11.81 -15.97 -10.93
C PRO A 532 -12.97 -14.96 -10.89
N TYR A 533 -12.70 -13.68 -10.60
CA TYR A 533 -13.77 -12.67 -10.54
C TYR A 533 -14.32 -12.33 -11.92
N ARG A 534 -13.44 -12.32 -12.94
CA ARG A 534 -13.80 -12.08 -14.33
C ARG A 534 -14.74 -13.16 -14.86
N GLU A 535 -14.43 -14.44 -14.65
CA GLU A 535 -15.31 -15.57 -14.99
C GLU A 535 -16.74 -15.42 -14.41
N LYS A 536 -16.86 -14.89 -13.19
CA LYS A 536 -18.15 -14.67 -12.53
C LYS A 536 -18.89 -13.41 -12.99
N GLY A 537 -18.30 -12.63 -13.90
CA GLY A 537 -18.91 -11.41 -14.44
C GLY A 537 -18.99 -10.27 -13.42
N ILE A 538 -18.15 -10.27 -12.38
CA ILE A 538 -18.06 -9.19 -11.38
C ILE A 538 -17.96 -7.79 -12.02
N PRO A 539 -17.15 -7.58 -13.09
CA PRO A 539 -17.06 -6.28 -13.75
C PRO A 539 -18.40 -5.70 -14.22
N ARG A 540 -19.41 -6.53 -14.52
CA ARG A 540 -20.75 -6.05 -14.93
C ARG A 540 -21.43 -5.24 -13.83
N TYR A 541 -21.28 -5.68 -12.59
CA TYR A 541 -21.85 -5.00 -11.42
C TYR A 541 -21.06 -3.73 -11.08
N GLU A 542 -19.73 -3.77 -11.19
CA GLU A 542 -18.90 -2.55 -11.07
C GLU A 542 -19.32 -1.50 -12.11
N ILE A 543 -19.50 -1.92 -13.36
CA ILE A 543 -19.95 -1.05 -14.46
C ILE A 543 -21.33 -0.48 -14.17
N ALA A 544 -22.28 -1.27 -13.65
CA ALA A 544 -23.63 -0.80 -13.34
C ALA A 544 -23.63 0.36 -12.32
N ASP A 545 -22.78 0.27 -11.28
CA ASP A 545 -22.62 1.30 -10.26
C ASP A 545 -21.87 2.54 -10.80
N LEU A 546 -20.75 2.31 -11.50
CA LEU A 546 -19.94 3.38 -12.08
C LEU A 546 -20.67 4.14 -13.19
N GLN A 547 -21.57 3.46 -13.92
CA GLN A 547 -22.45 4.12 -14.88
C GLN A 547 -23.28 5.23 -14.23
N ARG A 548 -23.64 5.09 -12.95
CA ARG A 548 -24.37 6.10 -12.15
C ARG A 548 -23.45 7.00 -11.31
N SER A 549 -22.13 6.93 -11.51
CA SER A 549 -21.13 7.62 -10.68
C SER A 549 -21.25 7.27 -9.18
N SER A 550 -21.55 6.00 -8.91
CA SER A 550 -21.54 5.39 -7.58
C SER A 550 -20.32 4.47 -7.45
N ILE A 551 -19.81 4.33 -6.23
CA ILE A 551 -18.74 3.40 -5.90
C ILE A 551 -19.33 1.98 -5.81
N PRO A 552 -18.76 0.99 -6.52
CA PRO A 552 -19.21 -0.38 -6.45
C PRO A 552 -19.28 -0.92 -5.02
N CYS A 553 -20.37 -1.61 -4.71
CA CYS A 553 -20.58 -2.21 -3.39
C CYS A 553 -21.02 -3.67 -3.51
N PHE A 554 -20.34 -4.52 -2.75
CA PHE A 554 -20.63 -5.94 -2.62
C PHE A 554 -20.73 -6.29 -1.15
N THR A 555 -21.69 -7.12 -0.78
CA THR A 555 -21.83 -7.64 0.58
C THR A 555 -21.88 -9.17 0.56
N MET A 556 -21.56 -9.79 1.68
CA MET A 556 -21.60 -11.25 1.85
C MET A 556 -22.15 -11.61 3.23
N PRO A 557 -23.16 -12.50 3.32
CA PRO A 557 -23.58 -13.08 4.60
C PRO A 557 -22.46 -13.91 5.23
N LEU A 558 -22.36 -13.93 6.56
CA LEU A 558 -21.25 -14.62 7.25
C LEU A 558 -21.22 -16.14 7.04
N ASN A 559 -22.39 -16.75 6.79
CA ASN A 559 -22.54 -18.18 6.49
C ASN A 559 -22.55 -18.49 4.98
N GLY A 560 -22.51 -17.46 4.13
CA GLY A 560 -22.62 -17.58 2.68
C GLY A 560 -21.25 -17.65 1.99
N ASN A 561 -21.25 -18.21 0.79
CA ASN A 561 -20.13 -18.24 -0.15
C ASN A 561 -20.53 -17.56 -1.47
N TYR A 562 -21.33 -16.50 -1.37
CA TYR A 562 -21.81 -15.72 -2.50
C TYR A 562 -21.77 -14.23 -2.16
N PHE A 563 -21.57 -13.41 -3.18
CA PHE A 563 -21.69 -11.97 -3.05
C PHE A 563 -23.11 -11.51 -3.38
N THR A 564 -23.53 -10.41 -2.78
CA THR A 564 -24.72 -9.66 -3.17
C THR A 564 -24.25 -8.33 -3.74
N SER A 565 -24.62 -8.02 -4.98
CA SER A 565 -24.33 -6.73 -5.60
C SER A 565 -25.20 -5.61 -5.00
N ALA A 566 -24.85 -4.36 -5.26
CA ALA A 566 -25.68 -3.21 -4.89
C ALA A 566 -27.08 -3.24 -5.55
N GLN A 567 -27.27 -4.00 -6.63
CA GLN A 567 -28.56 -4.22 -7.29
C GLN A 567 -29.41 -5.29 -6.59
N GLY A 568 -28.86 -6.01 -5.60
CA GLY A 568 -29.51 -7.12 -4.93
C GLY A 568 -29.38 -8.46 -5.66
N GLU A 569 -28.47 -8.57 -6.63
CA GLU A 569 -28.22 -9.83 -7.35
C GLU A 569 -27.22 -10.70 -6.61
N THR A 570 -27.49 -12.00 -6.56
CA THR A 570 -26.62 -13.00 -5.92
C THR A 570 -25.61 -13.56 -6.92
N ILE A 571 -24.34 -13.59 -6.52
CA ILE A 571 -23.20 -14.01 -7.35
C ILE A 571 -22.47 -15.14 -6.62
N GLU A 572 -22.59 -16.36 -7.16
CA GLU A 572 -22.00 -17.56 -6.56
C GLU A 572 -20.46 -17.54 -6.60
N MET A 573 -19.83 -17.62 -5.43
CA MET A 573 -18.38 -17.56 -5.23
C MET A 573 -17.88 -18.81 -4.51
N ALA A 574 -18.07 -19.98 -5.13
CA ALA A 574 -17.78 -21.29 -4.50
C ALA A 574 -16.35 -21.45 -3.95
N ALA A 575 -15.37 -20.72 -4.50
CA ALA A 575 -13.98 -20.73 -4.03
C ALA A 575 -13.72 -19.83 -2.80
N VAL A 576 -14.66 -18.94 -2.46
CA VAL A 576 -14.60 -18.10 -1.26
C VAL A 576 -15.17 -18.89 -0.08
N GLU A 577 -14.39 -19.00 0.99
CA GLU A 577 -14.85 -19.61 2.23
C GLU A 577 -15.81 -18.65 2.98
N PRO A 578 -16.88 -19.16 3.62
CA PRO A 578 -17.73 -18.34 4.47
C PRO A 578 -16.94 -17.57 5.54
N PRO A 579 -17.17 -16.24 5.71
CA PRO A 579 -16.39 -15.42 6.63
C PRO A 579 -16.35 -15.92 8.06
N VAL A 580 -17.46 -16.50 8.53
CA VAL A 580 -17.57 -17.06 9.88
C VAL A 580 -16.47 -18.08 10.14
N LYS A 581 -16.10 -18.92 9.16
CA LYS A 581 -15.08 -19.95 9.35
C LYS A 581 -13.70 -19.36 9.58
N SER A 582 -13.31 -18.38 8.78
CA SER A 582 -12.05 -17.65 8.95
C SER A 582 -11.98 -16.94 10.31
N CYS A 583 -13.08 -16.32 10.75
CA CYS A 583 -13.16 -15.67 12.06
C CYS A 583 -13.05 -16.68 13.22
N LEU A 584 -13.77 -17.80 13.13
CA LEU A 584 -13.69 -18.87 14.14
C LEU A 584 -12.28 -19.49 14.19
N GLN A 585 -11.65 -19.72 13.04
CA GLN A 585 -10.29 -20.22 12.97
C GLN A 585 -9.29 -19.22 13.56
N LYS A 586 -9.47 -17.91 13.29
CA LYS A 586 -8.66 -16.83 13.88
C LYS A 586 -8.74 -16.86 15.41
N ILE A 587 -9.95 -16.84 15.97
CA ILE A 587 -10.18 -16.87 17.42
C ILE A 587 -9.62 -18.16 18.04
N ALA A 588 -9.82 -19.31 17.39
CA ALA A 588 -9.32 -20.59 17.86
C ALA A 588 -7.78 -20.63 17.93
N ASN A 589 -7.10 -19.96 16.99
CA ASN A 589 -5.65 -19.97 16.84
C ASN A 589 -4.92 -18.82 17.56
N LEU A 590 -5.64 -17.94 18.28
CA LEU A 590 -5.02 -16.91 19.12
C LEU A 590 -4.04 -17.55 20.11
N SER A 591 -2.81 -17.04 20.11
CA SER A 591 -1.66 -17.63 20.80
C SER A 591 -0.65 -16.56 21.20
N ARG A 592 0.30 -16.92 22.09
CA ARG A 592 1.38 -16.01 22.47
C ARG A 592 2.25 -15.61 21.25
N LYS A 593 2.46 -16.52 20.30
CA LYS A 593 3.20 -16.25 19.06
C LYS A 593 2.48 -15.23 18.17
N ASP A 594 1.17 -15.39 17.94
CA ASP A 594 0.40 -14.40 17.17
C ASP A 594 0.35 -13.05 17.90
N TRP A 595 0.13 -13.06 19.22
CA TRP A 595 0.20 -11.83 20.03
C TRP A 595 1.54 -11.10 19.87
N ALA A 596 2.67 -11.82 19.94
CA ALA A 596 4.00 -11.23 19.81
C ALA A 596 4.19 -10.60 18.43
N LEU A 597 3.71 -11.26 17.36
CA LEU A 597 3.69 -10.71 16.01
C LEU A 597 2.86 -9.44 15.94
N GLN A 598 1.59 -9.48 16.37
CA GLN A 598 0.71 -8.31 16.27
C GLN A 598 1.21 -7.13 17.11
N ARG A 599 1.72 -7.38 18.32
CA ARG A 599 2.36 -6.38 19.17
C ARG A 599 3.56 -5.75 18.46
N THR A 600 4.42 -6.57 17.84
CA THR A 600 5.58 -6.09 17.08
C THR A 600 5.15 -5.23 15.90
N LEU A 601 4.13 -5.65 15.15
CA LEU A 601 3.60 -4.91 14.00
C LEU A 601 3.03 -3.54 14.43
N LEU A 602 2.23 -3.50 15.50
CA LEU A 602 1.78 -2.24 16.09
C LEU A 602 2.96 -1.34 16.47
N GLU A 603 3.98 -1.92 17.09
CA GLU A 603 5.15 -1.17 17.56
C GLU A 603 5.92 -0.53 16.40
N ILE A 604 6.27 -1.30 15.37
CA ILE A 604 7.09 -0.82 14.26
C ILE A 604 6.34 0.06 13.25
N CYS A 605 5.01 -0.08 13.15
CA CYS A 605 4.20 0.75 12.24
C CYS A 605 3.81 2.10 12.88
N LEU A 606 3.53 2.14 14.19
CA LEU A 606 3.09 3.36 14.88
C LEU A 606 4.24 4.17 15.46
N PHE A 607 5.30 3.51 15.92
CA PHE A 607 6.39 4.15 16.64
C PHE A 607 7.72 3.86 15.92
N PRO A 608 7.93 4.40 14.71
CA PRO A 608 9.19 4.23 14.00
C PRO A 608 10.33 4.82 14.82
N GLU A 609 11.35 4.01 15.07
CA GLU A 609 12.62 4.52 15.61
C GLU A 609 13.32 5.30 14.47
N PRO A 610 13.92 6.48 14.75
CA PRO A 610 14.72 7.20 13.77
C PRO A 610 15.83 6.29 13.22
N ASN A 611 16.06 6.32 11.90
CA ASN A 611 17.20 5.61 11.29
C ASN A 611 18.48 5.98 12.05
N GLY A 612 19.18 4.96 12.58
CA GLY A 612 20.47 5.14 13.23
C GLY A 612 20.45 5.31 14.76
N HIS A 613 19.29 5.25 15.42
CA HIS A 613 19.27 5.16 16.88
C HIS A 613 18.65 3.84 17.36
N PRO A 614 19.35 3.10 18.26
CA PRO A 614 18.84 1.85 18.79
C PRO A 614 17.59 2.09 19.66
N PRO A 615 16.82 1.02 19.99
CA PRO A 615 16.03 1.04 21.21
C PRO A 615 16.92 1.56 22.35
N SER A 616 16.37 2.45 23.19
CA SER A 616 17.05 3.18 24.28
C SER A 616 18.40 2.60 24.70
N PRO A 617 19.44 3.44 24.86
CA PRO A 617 20.78 2.98 25.21
C PRO A 617 20.67 1.96 26.33
N ILE A 618 21.20 0.78 26.07
CA ILE A 618 21.38 -0.26 27.08
C ILE A 618 21.95 0.47 28.31
N PRO A 619 21.27 0.44 29.46
CA PRO A 619 21.65 1.24 30.61
C PRO A 619 23.16 1.14 30.86
N GLN A 620 23.82 2.29 31.05
CA GLN A 620 25.26 2.41 31.37
C GLN A 620 25.70 1.56 32.59
N THR A 621 24.75 0.96 33.32
CA THR A 621 24.99 -0.06 34.35
C THR A 621 25.72 -1.32 33.86
N LEU A 622 25.87 -1.56 32.54
CA LEU A 622 26.69 -2.67 32.01
C LEU A 622 28.19 -2.35 31.88
N ALA A 623 28.62 -1.10 32.08
CA ALA A 623 30.04 -0.69 31.99
C ALA A 623 30.93 -1.28 33.11
N ASN A 624 30.36 -1.96 34.10
CA ASN A 624 31.07 -2.53 35.26
C ASN A 624 30.98 -4.06 35.36
N LEU A 625 30.60 -4.77 34.30
CA LEU A 625 30.58 -6.24 34.34
C LEU A 625 31.95 -6.80 33.94
N GLU A 626 32.52 -7.61 34.83
CA GLU A 626 33.79 -8.29 34.62
C GLU A 626 33.79 -9.05 33.27
N THR A 627 34.89 -8.89 32.54
CA THR A 627 35.11 -9.44 31.19
C THR A 627 35.23 -10.97 31.22
N ALA A 628 34.10 -11.67 31.14
CA ALA A 628 34.07 -13.11 30.88
C ALA A 628 33.67 -13.36 29.41
N PRO A 629 34.39 -14.23 28.67
CA PRO A 629 34.01 -14.59 27.30
C PRO A 629 32.69 -15.35 27.27
N LEU A 630 31.97 -15.31 26.14
CA LEU A 630 30.76 -16.11 25.93
C LEU A 630 31.13 -17.60 26.01
N ALA A 631 30.78 -18.24 27.13
CA ALA A 631 31.33 -19.54 27.51
C ALA A 631 31.00 -20.69 26.52
N ASN A 632 29.96 -20.53 25.68
CA ASN A 632 29.69 -21.45 24.57
C ASN A 632 28.97 -20.75 23.40
N ARG A 633 29.74 -20.35 22.37
CA ARG A 633 29.19 -19.70 21.16
C ARG A 633 28.25 -20.59 20.36
N LEU A 634 28.48 -21.90 20.33
CA LEU A 634 27.60 -22.83 19.60
C LEU A 634 26.22 -22.91 20.23
N ASP A 635 26.13 -22.96 21.57
CA ASP A 635 24.84 -22.93 22.27
C ASP A 635 24.08 -21.63 21.96
N ALA A 636 24.79 -20.50 21.93
CA ALA A 636 24.19 -19.22 21.57
C ALA A 636 23.67 -19.22 20.13
N LEU A 637 24.43 -19.75 19.17
CA LEU A 637 23.97 -19.90 17.77
C LEU A 637 22.75 -20.83 17.65
N GLN A 638 22.65 -21.87 18.49
CA GLN A 638 21.47 -22.73 18.55
C GLN A 638 20.21 -21.96 19.01
N THR A 639 20.35 -20.90 19.82
CA THR A 639 19.19 -20.05 20.18
C THR A 639 18.65 -19.27 18.98
N ILE A 640 19.52 -18.79 18.07
CA ILE A 640 19.10 -18.16 16.80
C ILE A 640 18.38 -19.20 15.93
N SER A 641 18.94 -20.41 15.80
CA SER A 641 18.31 -21.51 15.07
C SER A 641 16.91 -21.83 15.60
N ALA A 642 16.78 -22.01 16.92
CA ALA A 642 15.49 -22.27 17.55
C ALA A 642 14.47 -21.13 17.30
N ARG A 643 14.93 -19.87 17.33
CA ARG A 643 14.09 -18.72 17.04
C ARG A 643 13.61 -18.69 15.58
N LEU A 644 14.48 -19.03 14.63
CA LEU A 644 14.10 -19.14 13.21
C LEU A 644 13.04 -20.22 12.99
N GLU A 645 13.22 -21.39 13.60
CA GLU A 645 12.26 -22.49 13.49
C GLU A 645 10.91 -22.13 14.10
N GLU A 646 10.91 -21.43 15.25
CA GLU A 646 9.68 -20.94 15.86
C GLU A 646 8.95 -19.95 14.94
N LEU A 647 9.67 -19.07 14.25
CA LEU A 647 9.09 -18.02 13.41
C LEU A 647 8.75 -18.47 11.98
N ALA A 648 9.18 -19.66 11.58
CA ALA A 648 8.92 -20.18 10.24
C ALA A 648 7.42 -20.30 9.94
N VAL A 649 7.06 -19.93 8.73
CA VAL A 649 5.78 -20.22 8.09
C VAL A 649 5.99 -21.47 7.25
N VAL A 650 5.37 -22.57 7.66
CA VAL A 650 5.54 -23.88 7.02
C VAL A 650 4.36 -24.13 6.07
N GLY A 651 4.68 -24.60 4.85
CA GLY A 651 3.69 -25.03 3.87
C GLY A 651 3.40 -26.53 3.95
N MET A 652 2.41 -26.98 3.18
CA MET A 652 2.00 -28.40 3.16
C MET A 652 3.05 -29.33 2.51
N THR A 653 3.98 -28.79 1.73
CA THR A 653 5.00 -29.54 0.98
C THR A 653 6.38 -29.52 1.66
N GLU A 654 6.42 -29.27 2.97
CA GLU A 654 7.65 -29.03 3.75
C GLU A 654 8.44 -27.79 3.31
N ASP A 655 7.90 -26.95 2.42
CA ASP A 655 8.44 -25.64 2.10
C ASP A 655 8.30 -24.69 3.30
N VAL A 656 9.20 -23.71 3.37
CA VAL A 656 9.31 -22.75 4.47
C VAL A 656 9.45 -21.34 3.95
N SER A 657 8.93 -20.40 4.72
CA SER A 657 9.01 -18.97 4.47
C SER A 657 9.07 -18.22 5.81
N TRP A 658 9.42 -16.95 5.76
CA TRP A 658 9.40 -16.04 6.90
C TRP A 658 8.74 -14.71 6.50
N LEU A 659 8.51 -13.84 7.47
CA LEU A 659 8.19 -12.46 7.20
C LEU A 659 9.48 -11.63 7.14
N SER A 660 9.50 -10.65 6.25
CA SER A 660 10.50 -9.58 6.21
C SER A 660 9.85 -8.26 6.61
N PHE A 661 10.64 -7.33 7.12
CA PHE A 661 10.18 -6.01 7.58
C PHE A 661 10.89 -4.92 6.79
N HIS A 662 10.23 -4.38 5.77
CA HIS A 662 10.79 -3.31 4.95
C HIS A 662 10.54 -1.95 5.59
N THR A 663 11.47 -1.01 5.39
CA THR A 663 11.31 0.38 5.83
C THR A 663 10.78 1.23 4.69
N HIS A 664 9.72 2.01 4.93
CA HIS A 664 9.21 2.97 3.96
C HIS A 664 10.21 4.13 3.80
N PRO A 665 10.62 4.51 2.57
CA PRO A 665 11.71 5.47 2.34
C PRO A 665 11.46 6.86 2.93
N THR A 666 10.21 7.35 2.92
CA THR A 666 9.85 8.67 3.47
C THR A 666 9.49 8.64 4.96
N THR A 667 8.60 7.73 5.39
CA THR A 667 8.05 7.73 6.75
C THR A 667 8.93 7.01 7.78
N GLN A 668 9.93 6.24 7.33
CA GLN A 668 10.77 5.36 8.15
C GLN A 668 10.01 4.28 8.95
N ARG A 669 8.71 4.13 8.70
CA ARG A 669 7.89 3.07 9.30
C ARG A 669 8.22 1.75 8.64
N LYS A 670 8.24 0.69 9.45
CA LYS A 670 8.39 -0.66 8.91
C LYS A 670 7.03 -1.25 8.57
N TYR A 671 6.98 -2.07 7.53
CA TYR A 671 5.81 -2.85 7.15
C TYR A 671 6.22 -4.29 6.86
N PRO A 672 5.37 -5.28 7.22
CA PRO A 672 5.67 -6.68 6.96
C PRO A 672 5.40 -7.05 5.49
N SER A 673 6.18 -7.99 4.99
CA SER A 673 5.98 -8.66 3.71
C SER A 673 6.37 -10.14 3.85
N PRO A 674 5.91 -11.02 2.94
CA PRO A 674 6.58 -12.29 2.74
C PRO A 674 8.06 -12.08 2.38
N MET A 675 8.93 -12.86 2.99
CA MET A 675 10.37 -12.80 2.71
C MET A 675 10.67 -13.16 1.25
N ASP A 676 11.51 -12.36 0.60
CA ASP A 676 11.95 -12.57 -0.78
C ASP A 676 13.00 -13.70 -0.89
N HIS A 677 13.43 -14.00 -2.12
CA HIS A 677 14.41 -15.05 -2.40
C HIS A 677 15.89 -14.59 -2.33
N GLY A 678 16.13 -13.33 -1.97
CA GLY A 678 17.46 -12.72 -1.96
C GLY A 678 18.36 -13.16 -0.81
N LEU A 679 19.59 -12.66 -0.84
CA LEU A 679 20.62 -12.83 0.18
C LEU A 679 20.52 -11.76 1.28
N TYR A 680 20.17 -10.52 0.91
CA TYR A 680 20.18 -9.38 1.83
C TYR A 680 19.12 -9.50 2.94
N SER A 681 17.85 -9.43 2.52
CA SER A 681 16.66 -9.51 3.38
C SER A 681 15.86 -10.80 3.18
N GLY A 682 16.40 -11.72 2.37
CA GLY A 682 15.69 -12.87 1.84
C GLY A 682 16.11 -14.23 2.42
N ILE A 683 15.39 -15.26 1.97
CA ILE A 683 15.53 -16.63 2.48
C ILE A 683 16.91 -17.24 2.12
N ALA A 684 17.56 -16.80 1.04
CA ALA A 684 18.88 -17.32 0.70
C ALA A 684 19.94 -16.95 1.75
N GLY A 685 19.76 -15.80 2.43
CA GLY A 685 20.59 -15.41 3.56
C GLY A 685 20.43 -16.32 4.78
N ILE A 686 19.22 -16.78 5.07
CA ILE A 686 18.95 -17.79 6.09
C ILE A 686 19.63 -19.13 5.72
N GLY A 687 19.60 -19.48 4.43
CA GLY A 687 20.31 -20.65 3.90
C GLY A 687 21.81 -20.61 4.17
N LEU A 688 22.48 -19.47 3.95
CA LEU A 688 23.90 -19.31 4.27
C LEU A 688 24.19 -19.42 5.76
N PHE A 689 23.33 -18.88 6.62
CA PHE A 689 23.48 -19.05 8.06
C PHE A 689 23.45 -20.53 8.46
N TYR A 690 22.46 -21.30 7.99
CA TYR A 690 22.39 -22.74 8.26
C TYR A 690 23.55 -23.53 7.68
N LEU A 691 24.03 -23.15 6.49
CA LEU A 691 25.21 -23.75 5.87
C LEU A 691 26.47 -23.50 6.71
N GLY A 692 26.65 -22.27 7.19
CA GLY A 692 27.75 -21.91 8.09
C GLY A 692 27.68 -22.64 9.43
N LEU A 693 26.49 -22.72 10.03
CA LEU A 693 26.27 -23.45 11.27
C LEU A 693 26.54 -24.94 11.10
N PHE A 694 26.14 -25.56 9.98
CA PHE A 694 26.49 -26.93 9.65
C PHE A 694 28.01 -27.13 9.55
N LYS A 695 28.71 -26.25 8.83
CA LYS A 695 30.17 -26.35 8.64
C LYS A 695 30.91 -26.33 9.97
N VAL A 696 30.51 -25.46 10.91
CA VAL A 696 31.18 -25.29 12.21
C VAL A 696 30.76 -26.35 13.22
N SER A 697 29.48 -26.69 13.30
CA SER A 697 28.96 -27.63 14.31
C SER A 697 29.04 -29.10 13.91
N GLY A 698 29.00 -29.39 12.60
CA GLY A 698 28.87 -30.75 12.07
C GLY A 698 27.47 -31.36 12.22
N GLU A 699 26.49 -30.63 12.74
CA GLU A 699 25.14 -31.16 13.05
C GLU A 699 24.29 -31.36 11.78
N PRO A 700 23.90 -32.61 11.42
CA PRO A 700 23.18 -32.90 10.18
C PRO A 700 21.84 -32.16 10.04
N HIS A 701 21.19 -31.85 11.17
CA HIS A 701 19.94 -31.09 11.20
C HIS A 701 20.08 -29.71 10.53
N CYS A 702 21.22 -29.02 10.71
CA CYS A 702 21.47 -27.71 10.12
C CYS A 702 21.52 -27.79 8.58
N LEU A 703 22.15 -28.84 8.04
CA LEU A 703 22.17 -29.08 6.59
C LEU A 703 20.77 -29.41 6.06
N SER A 704 19.97 -30.16 6.82
CA SER A 704 18.57 -30.44 6.48
C SER A 704 17.74 -29.16 6.39
N ARG A 705 17.94 -28.20 7.31
CA ARG A 705 17.27 -26.89 7.26
C ARG A 705 17.70 -26.04 6.06
N MET A 706 18.99 -26.05 5.74
CA MET A 706 19.49 -25.42 4.51
C MET A 706 18.87 -26.06 3.26
N ASP A 707 18.81 -27.38 3.17
CA ASP A 707 18.18 -28.06 2.03
C ASP A 707 16.67 -27.77 1.93
N GLN A 708 15.99 -27.56 3.07
CA GLN A 708 14.59 -27.10 3.10
C GLN A 708 14.41 -25.67 2.56
N VAL A 709 15.35 -24.77 2.86
CA VAL A 709 15.40 -23.42 2.28
C VAL A 709 15.59 -23.49 0.76
N LEU A 710 16.51 -24.32 0.28
CA LEU A 710 16.71 -24.52 -1.16
C LEU A 710 15.49 -25.10 -1.86
N HIS A 711 14.82 -26.07 -1.24
CA HIS A 711 13.57 -26.60 -1.77
C HIS A 711 12.52 -25.48 -1.97
N SER A 712 12.40 -24.59 -0.98
CA SER A 712 11.45 -23.47 -1.02
C SER A 712 11.80 -22.46 -2.13
N LEU A 713 13.09 -22.14 -2.27
CA LEU A 713 13.62 -21.33 -3.37
C LEU A 713 13.32 -21.97 -4.73
N GLU A 714 13.67 -23.23 -4.94
CA GLU A 714 13.48 -23.94 -6.21
C GLU A 714 12.03 -23.92 -6.69
N GLN A 715 11.09 -24.06 -5.76
CA GLN A 715 9.68 -24.15 -6.05
C GLN A 715 9.06 -22.83 -6.49
N ARG A 716 9.60 -21.68 -6.06
CA ARG A 716 8.95 -20.36 -6.20
C ARG A 716 9.84 -19.25 -6.77
N PHE A 717 11.09 -19.54 -7.12
CA PHE A 717 11.98 -18.56 -7.74
C PHE A 717 11.39 -18.00 -9.04
N GLY A 718 11.41 -16.67 -9.18
CA GLY A 718 10.78 -15.94 -10.28
C GLY A 718 9.40 -15.38 -9.92
N PHE A 719 8.86 -15.70 -8.74
CA PHE A 719 7.63 -15.10 -8.25
C PHE A 719 7.79 -13.61 -7.95
N PHE A 720 8.90 -13.22 -7.32
CA PHE A 720 9.21 -11.81 -7.11
C PHE A 720 9.94 -11.25 -8.33
N ARG A 721 9.57 -10.04 -8.76
CA ARG A 721 10.24 -9.38 -9.90
C ARG A 721 11.74 -9.23 -9.68
N THR A 722 12.17 -9.05 -8.43
CA THR A 722 13.57 -8.93 -8.03
C THR A 722 14.39 -10.20 -8.29
N ASP A 723 13.75 -11.38 -8.33
CA ASP A 723 14.43 -12.67 -8.50
C ASP A 723 15.19 -12.76 -9.83
N LEU A 724 14.68 -12.10 -10.87
CA LEU A 724 15.24 -12.16 -12.23
C LEU A 724 16.21 -11.01 -12.52
N THR A 725 16.55 -10.19 -11.51
CA THR A 725 17.51 -9.09 -11.67
C THR A 725 18.95 -9.59 -11.68
N VAL A 726 19.86 -8.76 -12.18
CA VAL A 726 21.30 -9.03 -12.23
C VAL A 726 21.97 -9.05 -10.84
N SER A 727 21.27 -8.57 -9.81
CA SER A 727 21.80 -8.38 -8.45
C SER A 727 22.42 -9.65 -7.84
N ALA A 728 23.59 -9.47 -7.21
CA ALA A 728 24.24 -10.50 -6.40
C ALA A 728 23.57 -10.69 -5.01
N TYR A 729 22.76 -9.74 -4.54
CA TYR A 729 22.14 -9.76 -3.22
C TYR A 729 20.62 -9.96 -3.23
N HIS A 730 19.93 -9.74 -4.34
CA HIS A 730 18.47 -9.85 -4.44
C HIS A 730 17.99 -10.76 -5.59
N GLY A 731 18.79 -10.94 -6.64
CA GLY A 731 18.37 -11.59 -7.89
C GLY A 731 19.07 -12.92 -8.17
N LEU A 732 19.31 -13.19 -9.45
CA LEU A 732 19.93 -14.43 -9.95
C LEU A 732 21.25 -14.73 -9.25
N GLY A 733 22.05 -13.69 -8.97
CA GLY A 733 23.33 -13.83 -8.31
C GLY A 733 23.23 -14.29 -6.86
N ALA A 734 22.19 -13.90 -6.12
CA ALA A 734 21.99 -14.32 -4.72
C ALA A 734 21.77 -15.84 -4.61
N TYR A 735 20.94 -16.38 -5.51
CA TYR A 735 20.66 -17.81 -5.54
C TYR A 735 21.89 -18.61 -6.01
N LEU A 736 22.57 -18.10 -7.05
CA LEU A 736 23.82 -18.69 -7.53
C LEU A 736 24.89 -18.74 -6.43
N TYR A 737 25.05 -17.65 -5.68
CA TYR A 737 26.00 -17.53 -4.58
C TYR A 737 25.75 -18.57 -3.48
N LEU A 738 24.49 -18.78 -3.08
CA LEU A 738 24.12 -19.79 -2.09
C LEU A 738 24.45 -21.22 -2.56
N LEU A 739 24.08 -21.56 -3.81
CA LEU A 739 24.31 -22.90 -4.36
C LEU A 739 25.80 -23.24 -4.50
N ILE A 740 26.61 -22.28 -4.97
CA ILE A 740 28.06 -22.46 -5.10
C ILE A 740 28.70 -22.65 -3.72
N ASN A 741 28.33 -21.83 -2.73
CA ASN A 741 28.85 -22.01 -1.37
C ASN A 741 28.45 -23.36 -0.77
N ARG A 742 27.20 -23.82 -0.99
CA ARG A 742 26.80 -25.18 -0.58
C ARG A 742 27.68 -26.23 -1.24
N ARG A 743 27.94 -26.11 -2.55
CA ARG A 743 28.79 -27.03 -3.31
C ARG A 743 30.22 -27.09 -2.75
N GLN A 744 30.80 -25.94 -2.41
CA GLN A 744 32.14 -25.84 -1.82
C GLN A 744 32.22 -26.44 -0.41
N VAL A 745 31.21 -26.17 0.44
CA VAL A 745 31.18 -26.66 1.83
C VAL A 745 30.93 -28.16 1.92
N THR A 746 30.02 -28.69 1.09
CA THR A 746 29.54 -30.08 1.19
C THR A 746 30.25 -31.05 0.24
N GLY A 747 30.85 -30.56 -0.84
CA GLY A 747 31.38 -31.42 -1.89
C GLY A 747 30.30 -32.15 -2.72
N ASP A 748 29.02 -31.80 -2.56
CA ASP A 748 27.88 -32.44 -3.21
C ASP A 748 27.46 -31.74 -4.51
N ALA A 749 27.50 -32.49 -5.62
CA ALA A 749 27.23 -32.03 -6.99
C ALA A 749 25.75 -31.90 -7.36
N LYS A 750 24.82 -32.16 -6.43
CA LYS A 750 23.39 -32.30 -6.76
C LYS A 750 22.74 -31.11 -7.48
N HIS A 751 23.31 -29.89 -7.34
CA HIS A 751 22.76 -28.68 -7.96
C HIS A 751 23.62 -28.13 -9.13
N ASP A 752 24.62 -28.87 -9.61
CA ASP A 752 25.56 -28.36 -10.63
C ASP A 752 24.83 -27.94 -11.93
N GLU A 753 23.78 -28.67 -12.34
CA GLU A 753 22.93 -28.30 -13.49
C GLU A 753 22.17 -26.98 -13.25
N LYS A 754 21.64 -26.79 -12.04
CA LYS A 754 20.91 -25.57 -11.65
C LYS A 754 21.85 -24.36 -11.60
N ILE A 755 23.07 -24.55 -11.07
CA ILE A 755 24.14 -23.55 -11.08
C ILE A 755 24.45 -23.11 -12.51
N ALA A 756 24.65 -24.06 -13.44
CA ALA A 756 24.91 -23.75 -14.84
C ALA A 756 23.74 -23.00 -15.51
N GLY A 757 22.50 -23.39 -15.21
CA GLY A 757 21.30 -22.71 -15.72
C GLY A 757 21.16 -21.27 -15.23
N LEU A 758 21.34 -21.03 -13.93
CA LEU A 758 21.28 -19.69 -13.33
C LEU A 758 22.44 -18.80 -13.82
N LEU A 759 23.64 -19.36 -13.96
CA LEU A 759 24.78 -18.63 -14.51
C LEU A 759 24.49 -18.16 -15.95
N ARG A 760 23.91 -19.04 -16.78
CA ARG A 760 23.50 -18.66 -18.15
C ARG A 760 22.48 -17.53 -18.12
N GLN A 761 21.44 -17.62 -17.29
CA GLN A 761 20.44 -16.56 -17.16
C GLN A 761 21.07 -15.23 -16.74
N LEU A 762 21.98 -15.24 -15.76
CA LEU A 762 22.67 -14.04 -15.30
C LEU A 762 23.55 -13.42 -16.41
N ILE A 763 24.22 -14.26 -17.21
CA ILE A 763 25.01 -13.84 -18.37
C ILE A 763 24.13 -13.27 -19.50
N GLU A 764 22.88 -13.69 -19.61
CA GLU A 764 21.96 -13.29 -20.69
C GLU A 764 21.09 -12.06 -20.36
N VAL A 765 21.11 -11.56 -19.11
CA VAL A 765 20.38 -10.34 -18.74
C VAL A 765 20.85 -9.16 -19.63
N PRO A 766 19.92 -8.42 -20.26
CA PRO A 766 20.27 -7.36 -21.18
C PRO A 766 20.60 -6.03 -20.46
N PRO A 767 21.46 -5.16 -21.04
CA PRO A 767 21.89 -3.93 -20.38
C PRO A 767 20.79 -2.95 -19.97
N GLU A 768 19.67 -2.91 -20.69
CA GLU A 768 18.49 -2.10 -20.37
C GLU A 768 17.84 -2.48 -19.04
N ASP A 769 18.06 -3.71 -18.58
CA ASP A 769 17.52 -4.23 -17.32
C ASP A 769 18.57 -4.21 -16.18
N TYR A 770 19.73 -3.59 -16.41
CA TYR A 770 20.75 -3.43 -15.38
C TYR A 770 20.42 -2.27 -14.43
N ASP A 771 20.61 -2.52 -13.15
CA ASP A 771 20.86 -1.45 -12.18
C ASP A 771 22.37 -1.25 -12.00
N PHE A 772 22.78 -0.13 -11.42
CA PHE A 772 24.17 0.33 -11.44
C PHE A 772 25.04 -0.23 -10.30
N ASP A 773 24.52 -0.25 -9.07
CA ASP A 773 25.34 -0.33 -7.86
C ASP A 773 25.81 -1.76 -7.44
N PHE A 774 26.41 -1.87 -6.25
CA PHE A 774 26.92 -3.14 -5.72
C PHE A 774 25.81 -4.05 -5.16
N LEU A 775 24.76 -3.48 -4.58
CA LEU A 775 23.72 -4.23 -3.90
C LEU A 775 22.63 -4.70 -4.88
N GLY A 776 21.99 -3.77 -5.58
CA GLY A 776 20.94 -4.01 -6.57
C GLY A 776 21.45 -4.22 -8.00
N GLY A 777 22.70 -3.82 -8.30
CA GLY A 777 23.15 -3.66 -9.67
C GLY A 777 24.32 -4.52 -10.15
N CYS A 778 24.82 -4.09 -11.32
CA CYS A 778 25.85 -4.77 -12.09
C CYS A 778 27.25 -4.72 -11.44
N CYS A 779 27.55 -3.75 -10.56
CA CYS A 779 28.83 -3.77 -9.84
C CYS A 779 28.96 -5.04 -8.99
N GLY A 780 27.91 -5.42 -8.26
CA GLY A 780 27.89 -6.67 -7.48
C GLY A 780 27.91 -7.91 -8.37
N ALA A 781 27.20 -7.87 -9.50
CA ALA A 781 27.18 -8.96 -10.47
C ALA A 781 28.57 -9.22 -11.09
N VAL A 782 29.30 -8.17 -11.46
CA VAL A 782 30.68 -8.25 -11.96
C VAL A 782 31.59 -8.90 -10.91
N THR A 783 31.49 -8.46 -9.64
CA THR A 783 32.23 -9.06 -8.53
C THR A 783 31.95 -10.55 -8.40
N LEU A 784 30.67 -10.95 -8.40
CA LEU A 784 30.26 -12.35 -8.30
C LEU A 784 30.80 -13.17 -9.49
N LEU A 785 30.60 -12.70 -10.72
CA LEU A 785 31.04 -13.38 -11.95
C LEU A 785 32.56 -13.54 -12.00
N ALA A 786 33.31 -12.51 -11.61
CA ALA A 786 34.77 -12.59 -11.53
C ALA A 786 35.23 -13.63 -10.51
N ASN A 787 34.60 -13.66 -9.32
CA ASN A 787 34.89 -14.68 -8.31
C ASN A 787 34.53 -16.10 -8.81
N ILE A 788 33.44 -16.26 -9.58
CA ILE A 788 33.06 -17.54 -10.19
C ILE A 788 34.12 -17.98 -11.20
N HIS A 789 34.58 -17.07 -12.07
CA HIS A 789 35.59 -17.36 -13.08
C HIS A 789 36.94 -17.76 -12.44
N ALA A 790 37.31 -17.11 -11.34
CA ALA A 790 38.51 -17.46 -10.57
C ALA A 790 38.41 -18.86 -9.93
N LEU A 791 37.22 -19.27 -9.49
CA LEU A 791 36.96 -20.60 -8.92
C LEU A 791 36.94 -21.70 -9.98
N SER A 792 36.32 -21.43 -11.13
CA SER A 792 36.26 -22.32 -12.29
C SER A 792 36.26 -21.48 -13.57
N ALA A 793 37.29 -21.63 -14.40
CA ALA A 793 37.35 -20.95 -15.69
C ALA A 793 36.17 -21.36 -16.57
N GLN A 794 35.31 -20.39 -16.90
CA GLN A 794 34.13 -20.54 -17.78
C GLN A 794 34.26 -19.52 -18.92
N GLU A 795 34.21 -19.99 -20.17
CA GLU A 795 34.47 -19.16 -21.36
C GLU A 795 33.44 -18.03 -21.52
N ASP A 796 32.17 -18.30 -21.21
CA ASP A 796 31.06 -17.36 -21.41
C ASP A 796 31.00 -16.23 -20.36
N VAL A 797 31.75 -16.35 -19.26
CA VAL A 797 31.73 -15.37 -18.15
C VAL A 797 32.48 -14.09 -18.49
N LEU A 798 33.63 -14.19 -19.17
CA LEU A 798 34.47 -13.01 -19.50
C LEU A 798 33.75 -12.01 -20.42
N PRO A 799 33.05 -12.43 -21.50
CA PRO A 799 32.24 -11.52 -22.31
C PRO A 799 31.15 -10.80 -21.52
N ALA A 800 30.51 -11.48 -20.56
CA ALA A 800 29.49 -10.89 -19.70
C ALA A 800 30.09 -9.81 -18.79
N ILE A 801 31.22 -10.10 -18.14
CA ILE A 801 31.97 -9.13 -17.33
C ILE A 801 32.34 -7.91 -18.16
N GLN A 802 32.91 -8.11 -19.36
CA GLN A 802 33.28 -7.00 -20.25
C GLN A 802 32.08 -6.12 -20.63
N ARG A 803 30.92 -6.73 -20.92
CA ARG A 803 29.69 -6.01 -21.23
C ARG A 803 29.19 -5.19 -20.04
N MET A 804 29.14 -5.78 -18.83
CA MET A 804 28.71 -5.09 -17.62
C MET A 804 29.68 -3.96 -17.22
N VAL A 805 30.98 -4.17 -17.36
CA VAL A 805 31.99 -3.11 -17.15
C VAL A 805 31.84 -2.00 -18.18
N GLY A 806 31.52 -2.32 -19.43
CA GLY A 806 31.17 -1.32 -20.45
C GLY A 806 30.00 -0.44 -20.02
N TYR A 807 28.93 -1.06 -19.52
CA TYR A 807 27.78 -0.34 -18.96
C TYR A 807 28.16 0.55 -17.77
N ILE A 808 28.97 0.05 -16.81
CA ILE A 808 29.46 0.84 -15.67
C ILE A 808 30.23 2.07 -16.16
N LYS A 809 31.12 1.91 -17.14
CA LYS A 809 31.87 3.01 -17.76
C LYS A 809 30.96 4.06 -18.37
N ASP A 810 29.92 3.63 -19.08
CA ASP A 810 28.97 4.54 -19.73
C ASP A 810 28.09 5.30 -18.73
N GLN A 811 27.77 4.69 -17.60
CA GLN A 811 26.93 5.30 -16.57
C GLN A 811 27.65 6.34 -15.69
N VAL A 812 28.98 6.28 -15.58
CA VAL A 812 29.75 7.26 -14.81
C VAL A 812 29.99 8.52 -15.65
N LEU A 813 29.35 9.62 -15.28
CA LEU A 813 29.60 10.96 -15.82
C LEU A 813 30.46 11.80 -14.90
N ILE A 814 31.30 12.63 -15.50
CA ILE A 814 32.14 13.58 -14.78
C ILE A 814 31.86 14.97 -15.31
N GLU A 815 31.17 15.76 -14.50
CA GLU A 815 30.79 17.14 -14.79
C GLU A 815 31.24 17.99 -13.59
N ASP A 816 32.00 19.06 -13.85
CA ASP A 816 32.51 20.00 -12.84
C ASP A 816 33.19 19.35 -11.61
N GLY A 817 33.87 18.21 -11.83
CA GLY A 817 34.59 17.46 -10.79
C GLY A 817 33.70 16.57 -9.91
N GLN A 818 32.39 16.53 -10.16
CA GLN A 818 31.42 15.62 -9.53
C GLN A 818 31.27 14.34 -10.35
N LEU A 819 31.01 13.23 -9.66
CA LEU A 819 30.65 11.95 -10.26
C LEU A 819 29.13 11.80 -10.24
N LEU A 820 28.53 11.84 -11.42
CA LEU A 820 27.09 11.76 -11.62
C LEU A 820 26.72 10.46 -12.34
N ARG A 821 25.52 9.96 -12.07
CA ARG A 821 24.93 8.89 -12.88
C ARG A 821 24.40 9.46 -14.20
N ARG A 822 24.66 8.80 -15.32
CA ARG A 822 24.26 9.29 -16.66
C ARG A 822 22.75 9.36 -16.84
N ASP A 823 22.01 8.36 -16.35
CA ASP A 823 20.57 8.22 -16.60
C ASP A 823 19.73 9.37 -16.04
N ASP A 824 20.02 9.81 -14.80
CA ASP A 824 19.20 10.77 -14.05
C ASP A 824 19.98 12.00 -13.57
N ARG A 825 21.30 12.03 -13.79
CA ARG A 825 22.23 13.06 -13.30
C ARG A 825 22.27 13.21 -11.78
N SER A 826 21.88 12.18 -11.03
CA SER A 826 22.04 12.18 -9.59
C SER A 826 23.52 12.07 -9.21
N VAL A 827 23.90 12.67 -8.07
CA VAL A 827 25.22 12.44 -7.48
C VAL A 827 25.33 10.97 -7.06
N ILE A 828 26.41 10.30 -7.45
CA ILE A 828 26.67 8.93 -7.00
C ILE A 828 27.12 8.98 -5.52
N LEU A 829 26.52 8.13 -4.68
CA LEU A 829 26.79 8.12 -3.25
C LEU A 829 28.23 7.68 -2.92
N THR A 830 28.67 7.93 -1.69
CA THR A 830 29.88 7.32 -1.14
C THR A 830 29.57 5.95 -0.54
N GLY A 831 30.60 5.11 -0.37
CA GLY A 831 30.46 3.79 0.25
C GLY A 831 30.23 2.64 -0.75
N LEU A 832 30.13 1.42 -0.21
CA LEU A 832 30.17 0.20 -1.02
C LEU A 832 28.82 -0.15 -1.64
N SER A 833 27.71 -0.08 -0.87
CA SER A 833 26.43 -0.67 -1.31
C SER A 833 25.83 0.02 -2.53
N HIS A 834 25.67 1.35 -2.45
CA HIS A 834 25.02 2.18 -3.47
C HIS A 834 25.97 3.24 -4.05
N GLY A 835 27.28 3.13 -3.79
CA GLY A 835 28.24 4.21 -3.99
C GLY A 835 29.49 3.86 -4.77
N LEU A 836 30.40 4.83 -4.83
CA LEU A 836 31.62 4.80 -5.63
C LEU A 836 32.60 3.69 -5.24
N SER A 837 32.67 3.31 -3.96
CA SER A 837 33.49 2.16 -3.53
C SER A 837 32.98 0.83 -4.11
N GLY A 838 31.68 0.69 -4.37
CA GLY A 838 31.12 -0.45 -5.09
C GLY A 838 31.63 -0.55 -6.52
N VAL A 839 31.73 0.61 -7.19
CA VAL A 839 32.31 0.73 -8.54
C VAL A 839 33.79 0.34 -8.54
N ILE A 840 34.58 0.88 -7.61
CA ILE A 840 36.01 0.54 -7.48
C ILE A 840 36.19 -0.97 -7.30
N HIS A 841 35.41 -1.57 -6.40
CA HIS A 841 35.52 -3.00 -6.11
C HIS A 841 35.21 -3.85 -7.36
N ALA A 842 34.16 -3.51 -8.11
CA ALA A 842 33.83 -4.19 -9.37
C ALA A 842 34.92 -4.06 -10.43
N LEU A 843 35.52 -2.87 -10.59
CA LEU A 843 36.62 -2.63 -11.52
C LEU A 843 37.87 -3.46 -11.16
N CYS A 844 38.18 -3.57 -9.87
CA CYS A 844 39.29 -4.41 -9.39
C CYS A 844 39.07 -5.87 -9.72
N LYS A 845 37.87 -6.40 -9.44
CA LYS A 845 37.51 -7.78 -9.74
C LYS A 845 37.51 -8.09 -11.23
N ALA A 846 37.05 -7.15 -12.06
CA ALA A 846 37.15 -7.27 -13.52
C ALA A 846 38.62 -7.27 -13.98
N TYR A 847 39.46 -6.43 -13.39
CA TYR A 847 40.90 -6.38 -13.70
C TYR A 847 41.60 -7.71 -13.38
N ASP A 848 41.31 -8.31 -12.23
CA ASP A 848 41.91 -9.59 -11.80
C ASP A 848 41.74 -10.71 -12.84
N VAL A 849 40.60 -10.74 -13.55
CA VAL A 849 40.28 -11.81 -14.52
C VAL A 849 40.49 -11.43 -15.97
N THR A 850 40.58 -10.14 -16.31
CA THR A 850 40.76 -9.67 -17.70
C THR A 850 42.15 -9.13 -18.00
N GLY A 851 42.88 -8.64 -16.99
CA GLY A 851 44.11 -7.89 -17.17
C GLY A 851 43.96 -6.57 -17.93
N ASP A 852 42.73 -6.03 -18.06
CA ASP A 852 42.46 -4.81 -18.83
C ASP A 852 43.03 -3.56 -18.10
N ALA A 853 44.22 -3.15 -18.50
CA ALA A 853 44.89 -1.97 -17.95
C ALA A 853 44.11 -0.65 -18.17
N THR A 854 43.11 -0.61 -19.06
CA THR A 854 42.26 0.58 -19.24
C THR A 854 41.34 0.84 -18.05
N LEU A 855 41.18 -0.12 -17.13
CA LEU A 855 40.38 0.04 -15.91
C LEU A 855 41.10 0.84 -14.82
N VAL A 856 42.44 0.85 -14.82
CA VAL A 856 43.23 1.50 -13.77
C VAL A 856 43.01 3.02 -13.71
N PRO A 857 43.05 3.78 -14.83
CA PRO A 857 42.79 5.23 -14.80
C PRO A 857 41.38 5.56 -14.30
N LEU A 858 40.38 4.75 -14.65
CA LEU A 858 39.02 4.94 -14.18
C LEU A 858 38.89 4.68 -12.67
N ALA A 859 39.52 3.62 -12.16
CA ALA A 859 39.53 3.33 -10.73
C ALA A 859 40.16 4.48 -9.92
N ILE A 860 41.27 5.07 -10.41
CA ILE A 860 41.90 6.25 -9.81
C ILE A 860 40.95 7.46 -9.85
N GLN A 861 40.29 7.70 -10.99
CA GLN A 861 39.38 8.82 -11.13
C GLN A 861 38.17 8.73 -10.20
N VAL A 862 37.61 7.52 -10.03
CA VAL A 862 36.52 7.24 -9.10
C VAL A 862 36.98 7.40 -7.64
N LEU A 863 38.18 6.88 -7.31
CA LEU A 863 38.82 7.05 -5.99
C LEU A 863 38.98 8.53 -5.62
N GLU A 864 39.56 9.34 -6.51
CA GLU A 864 39.75 10.77 -6.29
C GLU A 864 38.41 11.50 -6.13
N GLY A 865 37.40 11.13 -6.92
CA GLY A 865 36.07 11.71 -6.80
C GLY A 865 35.36 11.37 -5.50
N GLU A 866 35.46 10.12 -5.03
CA GLU A 866 34.93 9.74 -3.72
C GLU A 866 35.66 10.46 -2.58
N ASN A 867 36.98 10.62 -2.68
CA ASN A 867 37.75 11.32 -1.65
C ASN A 867 37.51 12.84 -1.62
N ARG A 868 37.06 13.44 -2.74
CA ARG A 868 36.54 14.84 -2.73
C ARG A 868 35.24 14.98 -1.95
N LEU A 869 34.49 13.88 -1.75
CA LEU A 869 33.27 13.82 -0.95
C LEU A 869 33.60 13.44 0.50
N SER A 870 34.68 14.01 1.05
CA SER A 870 35.07 13.84 2.44
C SER A 870 35.19 15.18 3.16
N ARG A 871 34.90 15.17 4.46
CA ARG A 871 34.99 16.34 5.34
C ARG A 871 35.38 15.89 6.73
N ASP A 872 36.28 16.64 7.38
CA ASP A 872 36.70 16.41 8.77
C ASP A 872 37.19 14.96 9.05
N GLY A 873 37.74 14.28 8.02
CA GLY A 873 38.24 12.90 8.12
C GLY A 873 37.22 11.81 7.82
N PHE A 874 35.99 12.17 7.40
CA PHE A 874 34.92 11.22 7.10
C PHE A 874 34.39 11.40 5.68
N TRP A 875 33.89 10.32 5.08
CA TRP A 875 33.14 10.40 3.82
C TRP A 875 31.69 10.79 4.09
N LEU A 876 31.16 11.65 3.24
CA LEU A 876 29.83 12.23 3.41
C LEU A 876 28.72 11.23 3.08
N ASP A 877 27.68 11.17 3.90
CA ASP A 877 26.42 10.51 3.60
C ASP A 877 25.53 11.46 2.78
N LEU A 878 25.39 11.14 1.49
CA LEU A 878 24.69 11.97 0.51
C LEU A 878 23.21 11.61 0.33
N ARG A 879 22.65 10.73 1.18
CA ARG A 879 21.25 10.27 1.05
C ARG A 879 20.22 11.35 1.38
N ASN A 880 20.58 12.35 2.20
CA ASN A 880 19.67 13.41 2.64
C ASN A 880 20.15 14.78 2.12
N LEU A 881 19.21 15.64 1.70
CA LEU A 881 19.46 17.03 1.29
C LEU A 881 19.76 17.98 2.48
N GLY A 882 20.00 17.44 3.67
CA GLY A 882 20.25 18.17 4.92
C GLY A 882 21.73 18.56 5.12
N PRO A 883 22.13 19.01 6.32
CA PRO A 883 23.54 19.23 6.62
C PRO A 883 24.33 17.94 6.38
N ALA A 884 25.50 18.07 5.75
CA ALA A 884 26.35 16.94 5.40
C ALA A 884 26.72 16.14 6.66
N ASP A 885 26.25 14.90 6.72
CA ASP A 885 26.49 13.96 7.81
C ASP A 885 27.48 12.86 7.34
N HIS A 886 27.93 11.99 8.24
CA HIS A 886 28.77 10.85 7.91
C HIS A 886 28.33 9.61 8.68
N THR A 887 28.73 8.44 8.19
CA THR A 887 28.45 7.15 8.82
C THR A 887 29.69 6.27 8.72
N SER A 888 29.96 5.46 9.74
CA SER A 888 31.07 4.49 9.73
C SER A 888 30.52 3.07 9.67
N LYS A 889 29.85 2.72 8.57
CA LYS A 889 29.16 1.43 8.37
C LYS A 889 29.62 0.70 7.10
N TRP A 890 29.21 -0.56 6.91
CA TRP A 890 29.51 -1.31 5.69
C TRP A 890 28.80 -0.74 4.46
N CYS A 891 27.49 -0.46 4.54
CA CYS A 891 26.75 0.05 3.38
C CYS A 891 27.23 1.45 2.95
N HIS A 892 27.29 2.38 3.91
CA HIS A 892 27.70 3.76 3.70
C HIS A 892 28.84 4.12 4.67
N GLY A 893 30.02 4.38 4.11
CA GLY A 893 31.18 4.85 4.86
C GLY A 893 32.29 3.83 5.09
N ASP A 894 33.02 4.01 6.19
CA ASP A 894 34.36 3.46 6.39
C ASP A 894 34.47 1.94 6.24
N GLY A 895 33.45 1.17 6.65
CA GLY A 895 33.47 -0.29 6.56
C GLY A 895 33.52 -0.79 5.12
N GLY A 896 32.63 -0.28 4.27
CA GLY A 896 32.58 -0.65 2.85
C GLY A 896 33.74 -0.06 2.05
N ILE A 897 34.14 1.17 2.38
CA ILE A 897 35.29 1.83 1.75
C ILE A 897 36.57 1.04 2.04
N LEU A 898 36.78 0.58 3.27
CA LEU A 898 37.92 -0.27 3.65
C LEU A 898 38.03 -1.51 2.76
N ILE A 899 36.92 -2.22 2.52
CA ILE A 899 36.87 -3.40 1.63
C ILE A 899 37.32 -3.02 0.21
N ALA A 900 36.78 -1.94 -0.35
CA ALA A 900 37.10 -1.50 -1.70
C ALA A 900 38.57 -1.06 -1.84
N ARG A 901 39.10 -0.31 -0.87
CA ARG A 901 40.50 0.16 -0.88
C ARG A 901 41.49 -0.99 -0.71
N ARG A 902 41.19 -1.97 0.14
CA ARG A 902 42.00 -3.19 0.26
C ARG A 902 42.03 -3.97 -1.05
N GLN A 903 40.88 -4.16 -1.69
CA GLN A 903 40.80 -4.84 -2.98
C GLN A 903 41.59 -4.07 -4.05
N LEU A 904 41.50 -2.74 -4.09
CA LEU A 904 42.25 -1.90 -5.04
C LEU A 904 43.77 -2.06 -4.86
N MET A 905 44.25 -2.04 -3.62
CA MET A 905 45.67 -2.27 -3.33
C MET A 905 46.12 -3.67 -3.75
N ALA A 906 45.30 -4.69 -3.51
CA ALA A 906 45.62 -6.07 -3.85
C ALA A 906 45.63 -6.34 -5.37
N SER A 907 44.65 -5.79 -6.09
CA SER A 907 44.45 -6.03 -7.53
C SER A 907 45.34 -5.14 -8.41
N MET A 908 45.34 -3.83 -8.15
CA MET A 908 45.94 -2.83 -9.03
C MET A 908 47.14 -2.12 -8.41
N GLY A 909 47.53 -2.44 -7.17
CA GLY A 909 48.53 -1.68 -6.41
C GLY A 909 49.88 -1.49 -7.13
N ASP A 910 50.32 -2.47 -7.93
CA ASP A 910 51.57 -2.39 -8.72
C ASP A 910 51.42 -1.55 -10.01
N ALA A 911 50.19 -1.30 -10.44
CA ALA A 911 49.87 -0.43 -11.58
C ALA A 911 49.55 1.02 -11.16
N LEU A 912 49.41 1.29 -9.86
CA LEU A 912 49.23 2.64 -9.32
C LEU A 912 50.57 3.38 -9.26
N ASP A 913 50.55 4.69 -9.46
CA ASP A 913 51.69 5.53 -9.14
C ASP A 913 51.86 5.70 -7.61
N ASP A 914 53.02 6.20 -7.18
CA ASP A 914 53.36 6.32 -5.76
C ASP A 914 52.35 7.18 -4.99
N ALA A 915 51.77 8.20 -5.62
CA ALA A 915 50.83 9.12 -4.97
C ALA A 915 49.46 8.47 -4.76
N ALA A 916 48.92 7.79 -5.79
CA ALA A 916 47.69 7.02 -5.69
C ALA A 916 47.85 5.86 -4.71
N ARG A 917 48.99 5.13 -4.76
CA ARG A 917 49.29 4.06 -3.80
C ARG A 917 49.29 4.58 -2.37
N GLN A 918 49.97 5.69 -2.09
CA GLN A 918 49.98 6.29 -0.75
C GLN A 918 48.58 6.74 -0.32
N THR A 919 47.80 7.33 -1.22
CA THR A 919 46.40 7.74 -0.96
C THR A 919 45.53 6.57 -0.51
N VAL A 920 45.66 5.42 -1.18
CA VAL A 920 44.91 4.21 -0.81
C VAL A 920 45.34 3.67 0.56
N LEU A 921 46.63 3.70 0.88
CA LEU A 921 47.12 3.30 2.21
C LEU A 921 46.62 4.23 3.32
N ASP A 922 46.62 5.55 3.06
CA ASP A 922 46.11 6.55 4.00
C ASP A 922 44.61 6.39 4.23
N ASP A 923 43.84 6.09 3.17
CA ASP A 923 42.40 5.79 3.26
C ASP A 923 42.15 4.53 4.10
N ILE A 924 42.91 3.45 3.89
CA ILE A 924 42.80 2.20 4.68
C ILE A 924 43.04 2.51 6.17
N GLN A 925 44.09 3.25 6.50
CA GLN A 925 44.41 3.61 7.87
C GLN A 925 43.34 4.51 8.49
N ARG A 926 42.78 5.44 7.71
CA ARG A 926 41.67 6.31 8.13
C ARG A 926 40.42 5.50 8.44
N CYS A 927 40.01 4.60 7.56
CA CYS A 927 38.86 3.73 7.78
C CYS A 927 39.03 2.86 9.03
N GLU A 928 40.20 2.23 9.21
CA GLU A 928 40.49 1.43 10.42
C GLU A 928 40.32 2.28 11.70
N ASN A 929 40.88 3.49 11.72
CA ASN A 929 40.79 4.38 12.88
C ASN A 929 39.35 4.80 13.16
N ASN A 930 38.61 5.20 12.11
CA ASN A 930 37.21 5.62 12.23
C ASN A 930 36.33 4.48 12.73
N LEU A 931 36.51 3.25 12.23
CA LEU A 931 35.77 2.09 12.71
C LEU A 931 36.02 1.81 14.19
N TRP A 932 37.27 1.91 14.66
CA TRP A 932 37.58 1.71 16.08
C TRP A 932 37.06 2.82 17.01
N GLN A 933 36.99 4.06 16.53
CA GLN A 933 36.60 5.21 17.34
C GLN A 933 35.10 5.50 17.31
N HIS A 934 34.44 5.19 16.19
CA HIS A 934 33.07 5.63 15.89
C HIS A 934 32.18 4.50 15.34
N GLY A 935 32.71 3.30 15.08
CA GLY A 935 31.99 2.23 14.40
C GLY A 935 31.05 1.39 15.29
N PHE A 936 31.02 1.58 16.61
CA PHE A 936 30.29 0.68 17.53
C PHE A 936 29.24 1.38 18.39
N GLY A 937 28.16 0.65 18.74
CA GLY A 937 27.11 1.10 19.66
C GLY A 937 25.80 1.55 19.00
N GLU A 938 25.67 1.38 17.69
CA GLU A 938 24.52 1.87 16.90
C GLU A 938 23.74 0.74 16.21
N GLY A 939 23.68 -0.44 16.85
CA GLY A 939 22.91 -1.61 16.39
C GLY A 939 23.78 -2.82 16.08
N TYR A 940 23.16 -4.00 15.91
CA TYR A 940 23.90 -5.27 15.83
C TYR A 940 24.04 -5.83 14.40
N ASN A 941 23.32 -5.33 13.41
CA ASN A 941 23.24 -6.04 12.12
C ASN A 941 24.53 -5.94 11.27
N LEU A 942 24.59 -6.67 10.16
CA LEU A 942 25.76 -6.69 9.29
C LEU A 942 25.85 -5.50 8.33
N CYS A 943 24.72 -4.97 7.89
CA CYS A 943 24.70 -3.90 6.90
C CYS A 943 25.21 -2.57 7.48
N HIS A 944 24.75 -2.25 8.68
CA HIS A 944 24.99 -0.97 9.35
C HIS A 944 25.04 -1.09 10.88
N GLY A 945 25.51 -2.22 11.38
CA GLY A 945 25.71 -2.45 12.81
C GLY A 945 27.11 -2.98 13.15
N ASP A 946 27.29 -3.23 14.44
CA ASP A 946 28.57 -3.53 15.06
C ASP A 946 29.21 -4.82 14.51
N PHE A 947 28.41 -5.86 14.28
CA PHE A 947 28.92 -7.12 13.72
C PHE A 947 29.45 -6.96 12.29
N GLY A 948 28.80 -6.12 11.46
CA GLY A 948 29.29 -5.82 10.11
C GLY A 948 30.66 -5.14 10.13
N ASN A 949 30.81 -4.13 10.98
CA ASN A 949 32.07 -3.42 11.16
C ASN A 949 33.18 -4.33 11.71
N LEU A 950 32.84 -5.26 12.60
CA LEU A 950 33.79 -6.26 13.09
C LEU A 950 34.23 -7.23 11.99
N ILE A 951 33.36 -7.65 11.07
CA ILE A 951 33.75 -8.47 9.91
C ILE A 951 34.75 -7.69 9.02
N CYS A 952 34.51 -6.40 8.78
CA CYS A 952 35.43 -5.57 7.99
C CYS A 952 36.84 -5.49 8.63
N LEU A 953 36.90 -5.27 9.95
CA LEU A 953 38.17 -5.23 10.68
C LEU A 953 38.84 -6.62 10.76
N HIS A 954 38.06 -7.69 10.94
CA HIS A 954 38.54 -9.05 10.91
C HIS A 954 39.19 -9.39 9.56
N ASP A 955 38.53 -9.02 8.46
CA ASP A 955 39.04 -9.21 7.10
C ASP A 955 40.37 -8.47 6.88
N LEU A 956 40.46 -7.21 7.33
CA LEU A 956 41.68 -6.40 7.28
C LEU A 956 42.86 -7.07 8.00
N TYR A 957 42.67 -7.49 9.25
CA TYR A 957 43.76 -8.06 10.05
C TYR A 957 44.16 -9.46 9.62
N ARG A 958 43.22 -10.25 9.10
CA ARG A 958 43.51 -11.56 8.51
C ARG A 958 44.41 -11.43 7.28
N HIS A 959 44.13 -10.49 6.39
CA HIS A 959 44.93 -10.28 5.18
C HIS A 959 46.32 -9.69 5.46
N SER A 960 46.47 -8.93 6.55
CA SER A 960 47.74 -8.34 6.97
C SER A 960 48.54 -9.22 7.94
N ASP A 961 48.08 -10.43 8.24
CA ASP A 961 48.66 -11.36 9.23
C ASP A 961 48.95 -10.68 10.58
N ASN A 962 47.96 -9.94 11.10
CA ASN A 962 48.06 -9.16 12.33
C ASN A 962 47.36 -9.85 13.52
N PRO A 963 48.07 -10.67 14.32
CA PRO A 963 47.46 -11.42 15.42
C PRO A 963 46.95 -10.54 16.56
N GLU A 964 47.55 -9.37 16.79
CA GLU A 964 47.11 -8.43 17.83
C GLU A 964 45.75 -7.80 17.44
N GLY A 965 45.62 -7.38 16.19
CA GLY A 965 44.37 -6.88 15.62
C GLY A 965 43.26 -7.93 15.68
N MET A 966 43.56 -9.18 15.29
CA MET A 966 42.63 -10.30 15.38
C MET A 966 42.17 -10.58 16.82
N SER A 967 43.10 -10.56 17.79
CA SER A 967 42.77 -10.72 19.20
C SER A 967 41.89 -9.58 19.72
N ARG A 968 42.12 -8.35 19.24
CA ARG A 968 41.29 -7.18 19.59
C ARG A 968 39.87 -7.32 19.04
N VAL A 969 39.72 -7.72 17.77
CA VAL A 969 38.41 -7.99 17.16
C VAL A 969 37.66 -9.07 17.92
N ARG A 970 38.30 -10.20 18.23
CA ARG A 970 37.68 -11.31 18.98
C ARG A 970 37.13 -10.87 20.32
N LYS A 971 37.91 -10.09 21.09
CA LYS A 971 37.49 -9.60 22.41
C LYS A 971 36.23 -8.74 22.32
N ILE A 972 36.17 -7.83 21.36
CA ILE A 972 35.05 -6.91 21.17
C ILE A 972 33.82 -7.64 20.60
N LEU A 973 34.04 -8.60 19.69
CA LEU A 973 33.00 -9.48 19.18
C LEU A 973 32.32 -10.28 20.30
N ASP A 974 33.10 -10.85 21.23
CA ASP A 974 32.53 -11.58 22.38
C ASP A 974 31.69 -10.68 23.30
N GLU A 975 32.12 -9.43 23.50
CA GLU A 975 31.39 -8.46 24.31
C GLU A 975 30.05 -8.07 23.67
N ILE A 976 30.06 -7.71 22.38
CA ILE A 976 28.85 -7.38 21.62
C ILE A 976 27.92 -8.59 21.51
N ALA A 977 28.45 -9.78 21.27
CA ALA A 977 27.66 -11.00 21.23
C ALA A 977 26.95 -11.27 22.56
N ARG A 978 27.65 -11.11 23.69
CA ARG A 978 27.01 -11.24 25.00
C ARG A 978 25.86 -10.25 25.16
N GLN A 979 26.07 -8.97 24.83
CA GLN A 979 25.01 -7.96 24.90
C GLN A 979 23.82 -8.27 23.98
N PHE A 980 24.09 -8.84 22.80
CA PHE A 980 23.06 -9.27 21.86
C PHE A 980 22.21 -10.43 22.42
N PHE A 981 22.85 -11.48 22.93
CA PHE A 981 22.14 -12.67 23.45
C PHE A 981 21.47 -12.45 24.81
N GLU A 982 22.00 -11.55 25.66
CA GLU A 982 21.36 -11.14 26.91
C GLU A 982 20.31 -10.03 26.70
N GLY A 983 20.28 -9.43 25.51
CA GLY A 983 19.36 -8.36 25.15
C GLY A 983 17.99 -8.87 24.66
N PRO A 984 17.06 -7.94 24.36
CA PRO A 984 15.67 -8.28 24.04
C PRO A 984 15.46 -8.80 22.60
N TRP A 985 16.53 -9.05 21.86
CA TRP A 985 16.48 -9.33 20.41
C TRP A 985 15.95 -10.72 20.07
N LEU A 986 16.07 -11.66 21.01
CA LEU A 986 15.62 -13.04 20.87
C LEU A 986 14.42 -13.36 21.78
N ASP A 987 13.83 -12.36 22.43
CA ASP A 987 12.68 -12.53 23.31
C ASP A 987 11.46 -13.09 22.55
N ASN A 988 10.73 -13.99 23.20
CA ASN A 988 9.51 -14.58 22.64
C ASN A 988 8.36 -13.58 22.49
N ASP A 989 8.49 -12.39 23.09
CA ASP A 989 7.48 -11.33 23.10
C ASP A 989 7.61 -10.34 21.93
N ARG A 990 8.61 -10.55 21.06
CA ARG A 990 8.91 -9.72 19.89
C ARG A 990 9.28 -10.57 18.70
N VAL A 991 8.88 -10.17 17.50
CA VAL A 991 9.36 -10.82 16.26
C VAL A 991 10.54 -10.02 15.72
N PRO A 992 11.79 -10.52 15.81
CA PRO A 992 12.94 -9.83 15.24
C PRO A 992 12.95 -9.90 13.72
N ASP A 993 13.73 -9.01 13.09
CA ASP A 993 14.19 -9.23 11.73
C ASP A 993 15.09 -10.47 11.71
N VAL A 994 14.76 -11.45 10.88
CA VAL A 994 15.47 -12.73 10.77
C VAL A 994 16.47 -12.79 9.62
N SER A 995 16.52 -11.75 8.80
CA SER A 995 17.38 -11.70 7.61
C SER A 995 18.87 -11.60 7.91
N LEU A 996 19.70 -11.86 6.90
CA LEU A 996 21.15 -11.95 7.04
C LEU A 996 21.79 -10.57 7.22
N LEU A 997 21.40 -9.56 6.43
CA LEU A 997 22.10 -8.27 6.46
C LEU A 997 21.54 -7.32 7.52
N THR A 998 20.26 -7.42 7.85
CA THR A 998 19.60 -6.51 8.82
C THR A 998 19.09 -7.20 10.09
N GLY A 999 19.12 -8.53 10.14
CA GLY A 999 18.51 -9.33 11.22
C GLY A 999 19.47 -10.23 11.99
N ILE A 1000 18.87 -11.09 12.82
CA ILE A 1000 19.57 -11.93 13.82
C ILE A 1000 20.49 -12.99 13.20
N THR A 1001 20.22 -13.44 11.98
CA THR A 1001 21.09 -14.41 11.30
C THR A 1001 22.43 -13.81 10.91
N GLY A 1002 22.48 -12.50 10.67
CA GLY A 1002 23.73 -11.78 10.45
C GLY A 1002 24.67 -11.78 11.65
N ALA A 1003 24.13 -11.53 12.84
CA ALA A 1003 24.90 -11.62 14.08
C ALA A 1003 25.46 -13.04 14.29
N GLY A 1004 24.64 -14.06 14.02
CA GLY A 1004 25.09 -15.45 14.05
C GLY A 1004 26.17 -15.75 13.00
N TYR A 1005 26.01 -15.25 11.79
CA TYR A 1005 26.97 -15.44 10.70
C TYR A 1005 28.35 -14.83 11.03
N ALA A 1006 28.39 -13.65 11.64
CA ALA A 1006 29.65 -13.03 12.06
C ALA A 1006 30.44 -13.90 13.06
N LEU A 1007 29.75 -14.54 14.00
CA LEU A 1007 30.37 -15.46 14.95
C LEU A 1007 30.89 -16.72 14.24
N LEU A 1008 30.11 -17.27 13.30
CA LEU A 1008 30.52 -18.42 12.49
C LEU A 1008 31.76 -18.10 11.66
N TYR A 1009 31.81 -16.93 11.01
CA TYR A 1009 32.95 -16.49 10.19
C TYR A 1009 34.24 -16.32 10.98
N GLU A 1010 34.17 -15.85 12.24
CA GLU A 1010 35.35 -15.79 13.12
C GLU A 1010 35.78 -17.19 13.60
N MET A 1011 34.83 -18.10 13.82
CA MET A 1011 35.11 -19.47 14.27
C MET A 1011 35.73 -20.35 13.18
N ASP A 1012 35.29 -20.22 11.93
CA ASP A 1012 35.83 -20.95 10.79
C ASP A 1012 36.13 -19.98 9.63
N PRO A 1013 37.42 -19.63 9.42
CA PRO A 1013 37.82 -18.71 8.37
C PRO A 1013 37.69 -19.28 6.95
N THR A 1014 37.31 -20.56 6.79
CA THR A 1014 36.99 -21.14 5.47
C THR A 1014 35.58 -20.78 4.99
N LEU A 1015 34.74 -20.24 5.88
CA LEU A 1015 33.46 -19.64 5.49
C LEU A 1015 33.67 -18.36 4.66
N PRO A 1016 32.75 -18.05 3.73
CA PRO A 1016 32.93 -16.92 2.85
C PRO A 1016 32.73 -15.57 3.57
N ASN A 1017 33.50 -14.56 3.18
CA ASN A 1017 33.17 -13.19 3.52
C ASN A 1017 32.01 -12.70 2.63
N ILE A 1018 30.80 -12.75 3.19
CA ILE A 1018 29.59 -12.37 2.46
C ILE A 1018 29.58 -10.89 2.07
N LEU A 1019 30.23 -10.01 2.84
CA LEU A 1019 30.27 -8.57 2.60
C LEU A 1019 31.08 -8.17 1.36
N SER A 1020 31.95 -9.07 0.87
CA SER A 1020 32.75 -8.94 -0.35
C SER A 1020 32.43 -10.01 -1.41
N LEU A 1021 31.35 -10.78 -1.23
CA LEU A 1021 30.89 -11.86 -2.13
C LEU A 1021 31.96 -12.94 -2.41
N GLU A 1022 32.80 -13.26 -1.42
CA GLU A 1022 33.79 -14.34 -1.53
C GLU A 1022 33.15 -15.73 -1.46
N PHE A 1023 33.83 -16.78 -1.91
CA PHE A 1023 33.35 -18.17 -1.81
C PHE A 1023 34.04 -18.93 -0.68
N ALA A 1024 33.34 -19.91 -0.12
CA ALA A 1024 33.90 -20.84 0.85
C ALA A 1024 35.09 -21.59 0.24
N VAL A 1025 36.14 -21.80 1.03
CA VAL A 1025 37.34 -22.53 0.61
C VAL A 1025 37.20 -24.01 1.03
N PRO A 1026 37.50 -24.99 0.16
CA PRO A 1026 37.57 -26.39 0.57
C PRO A 1026 38.54 -26.59 1.73
N ALA A 1027 38.16 -27.45 2.69
CA ALA A 1027 39.00 -27.78 3.84
C ALA A 1027 40.25 -28.57 3.46
#